data_AF-A0A5N0EHU6-F1
#
_entry.id   AF-A0A5N0EHU6-F1
#
_cell.length_a   1.000
_cell.length_b   1.000
_cell.length_c   1.000
_cell.angle_alpha   90.00
_cell.angle_beta   90.00
_cell.angle_gamma   90.00
#
_symmetry.space_group_name_H-M   'P 1'
#
loop_
_entity.id
_entity.type
_entity.pdbx_description
1 polymer ?
#
loop_
_entity_poly.entity_id
_entity_poly.type
_entity_poly.pdbx_seq_one_letter_code
_entity_poly.pdbx_strand_id
1 'polypeptide(L)'
;MSAFLARQPRRSARVRLFCFPHSGGGASVFRGWPQDLPGWVDVLPVLLPGREERADEAPQADLDELADAIAETLRPHLDVPFALFGHSLGGLLAYQVAVRLPRAPVALLVAGLAAPHRLAPEPMHELSDDDLLDRIFELGGTPAELRDERDLLRSALPALRADVTMFCTYRHRPAAPLACPIVVFSGRDDALAAPDDAAEWGALTDGAVRTRELPGGHFFVRTHRRELTRMIAAELRRCLPPSDESRTPAPEPVLRGRIEPVAVIGIGCRLPGADGPQALWRLLIDGVDAVTEVPVERADHPTVLGRLPAVPSGFRRFGGFLEDVEGFDAAFFSISPREADRMDPQQRLLLEVAWEALEDAGIAPTALAGTRTGVFVGQMGRDYWELQARQSSLDLHALTGGGLSSFLSGRISFALDLRGPSVSVDTACSSSLTAVHLAWQSLQLGDSDVALAAGANLVLLPELAAIYEQVGLMSRRGRCRFGDATGDGFVRSEGVGVVVLKPLAQARADGNRVYAVIAGSASNNDGSGGGSLVAPAQDAQERLLRDALDRAGVDPAAVDYVEAHGTGTNTGDAIELRALSQVFGGTRPDGRPCLVGSVKTNIGHPEGAAGISGFIKTVLSVHHRLIPGNPLLTEPHPVLLEPGTPLSVPTEPVAWPEDSSPVAGVTSFGLSGTNVHVVLTASPVVAETDDDDAPESLVLPLSARDPVAARELIAAYADRLDGADPVTARQVCAVAARGRAHHEWRSAVAAFDGDGLAAALRDRLLDEVAQQPSGGRRVAFVFPGHGSQWVGMGRELLNTSAAFRDAIENCDAAIRSAARWSLLKVLADDDGTELAKTAVIQPAVWAMQVALTQHLRSWGIRPDIVIGHSFGEVAAATVAGAIDLPTAAELICRRGELTAQADGLGGMVAVAMPVAEAEAAVARYGDRIVVAARNSPRLTVLSGETDALDALLAELRDSGARAGRVRINFASHSRFMDPLQPQLISALTGMRAAQVAVPFRSTVTGERMSGPDLDARYWAGNLRSAVRFADAIGAEIAEGPTVFLEISPHSVLAQAIEQCLADSDSGLAVAGLRRDESETTRLAEIVAGLYAAGVDPDWTALYPTLTVPDEMPTYPWQRRRTWFTPVESAPVDTQVPAASPTVVSATGGLLDTLTAELGAALGLPAQRIPRRRPLRDVGCDSLAAVEIRARIEQRWGTQISSSAVLAASVEDLAEAITTSRPDTGGRKEMEG
;
A
#
# COMPACT_ATOMS: atom_id res chain seq x y z
N MET A 1 -33.57 6.12 -4.92
CA MET A 1 -33.64 6.05 -6.39
C MET A 1 -32.77 4.90 -6.84
N SER A 2 -33.38 3.92 -7.50
CA SER A 2 -32.76 2.65 -7.88
C SER A 2 -31.74 2.89 -9.01
N ALA A 3 -30.47 2.57 -8.75
CA ALA A 3 -29.45 2.53 -9.78
C ALA A 3 -29.30 1.07 -10.25
N PHE A 4 -29.63 0.80 -11.51
CA PHE A 4 -29.49 -0.53 -12.13
C PHE A 4 -28.04 -0.91 -12.46
N LEU A 5 -27.04 -0.12 -12.06
CA LEU A 5 -25.63 -0.38 -12.31
C LEU A 5 -24.88 -0.62 -11.00
N ALA A 6 -24.11 -1.71 -10.94
CA ALA A 6 -23.32 -2.08 -9.76
C ALA A 6 -22.18 -1.09 -9.45
N ARG A 7 -21.79 -0.25 -10.41
CA ARG A 7 -20.75 0.78 -10.26
C ARG A 7 -20.86 1.85 -11.34
N GLN A 8 -20.18 2.97 -11.13
CA GLN A 8 -20.03 4.01 -12.15
C GLN A 8 -19.18 3.53 -13.33
N PRO A 9 -19.52 3.93 -14.58
CA PRO A 9 -18.71 3.63 -15.76
C PRO A 9 -17.33 4.29 -15.73
N ARG A 10 -16.32 3.60 -16.29
CA ARG A 10 -14.95 4.13 -16.43
C ARG A 10 -14.88 5.12 -17.59
N ARG A 11 -14.29 6.30 -17.35
CA ARG A 11 -14.10 7.33 -18.39
C ARG A 11 -13.10 6.91 -19.48
N SER A 12 -12.11 6.08 -19.16
CA SER A 12 -11.04 5.65 -20.08
C SER A 12 -11.43 4.50 -21.02
N ALA A 13 -12.67 3.99 -20.96
CA ALA A 13 -13.08 2.82 -21.74
C ALA A 13 -13.41 3.17 -23.20
N ARG A 14 -12.92 2.36 -24.14
CA ARG A 14 -13.27 2.49 -25.58
C ARG A 14 -14.67 1.96 -25.87
N VAL A 15 -15.15 0.99 -25.10
CA VAL A 15 -16.51 0.46 -25.21
C VAL A 15 -17.07 0.10 -23.83
N ARG A 16 -18.36 0.34 -23.61
CA ARG A 16 -19.09 -0.14 -22.42
C ARG A 16 -19.88 -1.40 -22.77
N LEU A 17 -19.71 -2.47 -22.00
CA LEU A 17 -20.41 -3.73 -22.16
C LEU A 17 -21.41 -3.91 -21.01
N PHE A 18 -22.69 -3.67 -21.27
CA PHE A 18 -23.75 -3.86 -20.27
C PHE A 18 -24.19 -5.32 -20.23
N CYS A 19 -24.07 -5.97 -19.07
CA CYS A 19 -24.24 -7.41 -18.92
C CYS A 19 -25.51 -7.75 -18.12
N PHE A 20 -26.41 -8.52 -18.74
CA PHE A 20 -27.71 -8.89 -18.20
C PHE A 20 -27.70 -10.35 -17.71
N PRO A 21 -27.97 -10.61 -16.42
CA PRO A 21 -27.89 -11.96 -15.86
C PRO A 21 -29.01 -12.88 -16.37
N HIS A 22 -28.80 -14.19 -16.27
CA HIS A 22 -29.81 -15.21 -16.60
C HIS A 22 -30.90 -15.31 -15.51
N SER A 23 -31.96 -16.09 -15.79
CA SER A 23 -33.03 -16.36 -14.81
C SER A 23 -32.47 -16.90 -13.49
N GLY A 24 -32.87 -16.31 -12.37
CA GLY A 24 -32.39 -16.61 -11.01
C GLY A 24 -30.94 -16.15 -10.72
N GLY A 25 -30.22 -15.63 -11.71
CA GLY A 25 -28.86 -15.10 -11.54
C GLY A 25 -28.86 -13.62 -11.14
N GLY A 26 -27.73 -13.16 -10.58
CA GLY A 26 -27.45 -11.75 -10.30
C GLY A 26 -26.19 -11.24 -11.00
N ALA A 27 -25.79 -10.01 -10.71
CA ALA A 27 -24.60 -9.38 -11.27
C ALA A 27 -23.31 -10.13 -10.95
N SER A 28 -23.27 -10.91 -9.85
CA SER A 28 -22.13 -11.76 -9.48
C SER A 28 -21.72 -12.78 -10.55
N VAL A 29 -22.63 -13.17 -11.45
CA VAL A 29 -22.33 -14.04 -12.60
C VAL A 29 -21.21 -13.45 -13.48
N PHE A 30 -21.08 -12.13 -13.49
CA PHE A 30 -20.08 -11.39 -14.27
C PHE A 30 -18.84 -10.99 -13.46
N ARG A 31 -18.69 -11.40 -12.19
CA ARG A 31 -17.59 -10.95 -11.31
C ARG A 31 -16.19 -11.21 -11.91
N GLY A 32 -16.02 -12.29 -12.67
CA GLY A 32 -14.74 -12.62 -13.33
C GLY A 32 -14.54 -12.01 -14.72
N TRP A 33 -15.54 -11.33 -15.29
CA TRP A 33 -15.45 -10.80 -16.65
C TRP A 33 -14.51 -9.60 -16.82
N PRO A 34 -14.42 -8.65 -15.86
CA PRO A 34 -13.44 -7.56 -15.94
C PRO A 34 -11.98 -8.04 -16.04
N GLN A 35 -11.68 -9.23 -15.50
CA GLN A 35 -10.35 -9.85 -15.56
C GLN A 35 -10.11 -10.56 -16.90
N ASP A 36 -11.15 -11.17 -17.49
CA ASP A 36 -11.02 -11.92 -18.74
C ASP A 36 -11.12 -11.02 -20.00
N LEU A 37 -11.77 -9.87 -19.90
CA LEU A 37 -11.93 -8.92 -21.01
C LEU A 37 -10.81 -7.86 -21.02
N PRO A 38 -10.35 -7.40 -22.20
CA PRO A 38 -9.31 -6.37 -22.29
C PRO A 38 -9.70 -5.07 -21.57
N GLY A 39 -8.72 -4.36 -21.01
CA GLY A 39 -8.95 -3.13 -20.21
C GLY A 39 -9.73 -2.01 -20.91
N TRP A 40 -9.76 -1.98 -22.25
CA TRP A 40 -10.55 -1.04 -23.04
C TRP A 40 -12.07 -1.36 -23.09
N VAL A 41 -12.49 -2.51 -22.58
CA VAL A 41 -13.90 -2.89 -22.39
C VAL A 41 -14.30 -2.64 -20.94
N ASP A 42 -15.30 -1.79 -20.71
CA ASP A 42 -15.88 -1.57 -19.39
C ASP A 42 -17.07 -2.50 -19.16
N VAL A 43 -16.88 -3.55 -18.35
CA VAL A 43 -17.94 -4.51 -18.04
C VAL A 43 -18.85 -3.95 -16.95
N LEU A 44 -20.12 -3.74 -17.27
CA LEU A 44 -21.11 -3.12 -16.40
C LEU A 44 -22.30 -4.08 -16.18
N PRO A 45 -22.26 -4.89 -15.11
CA PRO A 45 -23.37 -5.75 -14.75
C PRO A 45 -24.63 -4.95 -14.38
N VAL A 46 -25.79 -5.41 -14.85
CA VAL A 46 -27.09 -4.82 -14.54
C VAL A 46 -27.66 -5.46 -13.26
N LEU A 47 -27.99 -4.63 -12.27
CA LEU A 47 -28.59 -5.04 -10.99
C LEU A 47 -30.12 -5.15 -11.11
N LEU A 48 -30.66 -6.36 -11.05
CA LEU A 48 -32.10 -6.61 -11.07
C LEU A 48 -32.73 -6.53 -9.67
N PRO A 49 -33.97 -6.03 -9.50
CA PRO A 49 -34.67 -6.03 -8.21
C PRO A 49 -34.86 -7.45 -7.64
N GLY A 50 -34.89 -7.56 -6.30
CA GLY A 50 -35.20 -8.80 -5.59
C GLY A 50 -34.04 -9.76 -5.40
N ARG A 51 -32.81 -9.35 -5.70
CA ARG A 51 -31.61 -10.17 -5.54
C ARG A 51 -30.36 -9.31 -5.31
N GLU A 52 -29.34 -9.91 -4.68
CA GLU A 52 -28.04 -9.28 -4.40
C GLU A 52 -28.17 -7.90 -3.72
N GLU A 53 -27.50 -6.87 -4.25
CA GLU A 53 -27.49 -5.50 -3.71
C GLU A 53 -28.88 -4.83 -3.73
N ARG A 54 -29.87 -5.46 -4.39
CA ARG A 54 -31.27 -5.02 -4.44
C ARG A 54 -32.22 -6.08 -3.89
N ALA A 55 -31.77 -6.90 -2.94
CA ALA A 55 -32.58 -7.96 -2.31
C ALA A 55 -33.78 -7.42 -1.52
N ASP A 56 -33.69 -6.19 -1.00
CA ASP A 56 -34.78 -5.54 -0.24
C ASP A 56 -35.90 -4.98 -1.14
N GLU A 57 -35.71 -4.99 -2.46
CA GLU A 57 -36.73 -4.57 -3.42
C GLU A 57 -37.59 -5.75 -3.87
N ALA A 58 -38.87 -5.51 -4.15
CA ALA A 58 -39.71 -6.56 -4.72
C ALA A 58 -39.20 -6.97 -6.12
N PRO A 59 -39.04 -8.28 -6.41
CA PRO A 59 -38.72 -8.73 -7.76
C PRO A 59 -39.75 -8.24 -8.78
N GLN A 60 -39.30 -7.75 -9.93
CA GLN A 60 -40.17 -7.26 -11.00
C GLN A 60 -40.53 -8.39 -11.97
N ALA A 61 -41.82 -8.56 -12.26
CA ALA A 61 -42.34 -9.61 -13.15
C ALA A 61 -42.87 -9.08 -14.49
N ASP A 62 -42.92 -7.75 -14.67
CA ASP A 62 -43.23 -7.12 -15.96
C ASP A 62 -41.94 -6.79 -16.73
N LEU A 63 -41.75 -7.47 -17.86
CA LEU A 63 -40.56 -7.32 -18.70
C LEU A 63 -40.48 -5.95 -19.37
N ASP A 64 -41.61 -5.37 -19.77
CA ASP A 64 -41.65 -4.09 -20.48
C ASP A 64 -41.29 -2.96 -19.51
N GLU A 65 -41.90 -2.96 -18.31
CA GLU A 65 -41.61 -1.96 -17.27
C GLU A 65 -40.14 -2.04 -16.80
N LEU A 66 -39.61 -3.25 -16.65
CA LEU A 66 -38.21 -3.46 -16.28
C LEU A 66 -37.25 -2.96 -17.36
N ALA A 67 -37.55 -3.25 -18.63
CA ALA A 67 -36.73 -2.80 -19.76
C ALA A 67 -36.75 -1.27 -19.91
N ASP A 68 -37.90 -0.61 -19.70
CA ASP A 68 -38.02 0.84 -19.71
C ASP A 68 -37.18 1.49 -18.60
N ALA A 69 -37.27 0.97 -17.37
CA ALA A 69 -36.50 1.48 -16.23
C ALA A 69 -34.97 1.33 -16.42
N ILE A 70 -34.53 0.19 -16.97
CA ILE A 70 -33.12 -0.02 -17.29
C ILE A 70 -32.68 0.92 -18.42
N ALA A 71 -33.45 1.06 -19.50
CA ALA A 71 -33.11 1.93 -20.62
C ALA A 71 -32.96 3.41 -20.18
N GLU A 72 -33.83 3.89 -19.29
CA GLU A 72 -33.73 5.23 -18.72
C GLU A 72 -32.44 5.39 -17.89
N THR A 73 -32.10 4.37 -17.10
CA THR A 73 -30.87 4.36 -16.29
C THR A 73 -29.59 4.34 -17.14
N LEU A 74 -29.61 3.63 -18.27
CA LEU A 74 -28.43 3.54 -19.16
C LEU A 74 -28.22 4.81 -19.99
N ARG A 75 -29.27 5.62 -20.23
CA ARG A 75 -29.23 6.78 -21.15
C ARG A 75 -28.08 7.78 -20.88
N PRO A 76 -27.76 8.17 -19.63
CA PRO A 76 -26.65 9.08 -19.34
C PRO A 76 -25.27 8.49 -19.64
N HIS A 77 -25.19 7.17 -19.85
CA HIS A 77 -23.96 6.40 -19.98
C HIS A 77 -23.70 5.90 -21.41
N LEU A 78 -24.35 6.51 -22.42
CA LEU A 78 -24.17 6.17 -23.83
C LEU A 78 -23.25 7.15 -24.57
N ASP A 79 -22.45 7.94 -23.87
CA ASP A 79 -21.49 8.93 -24.39
C ASP A 79 -20.32 8.30 -25.18
N VAL A 80 -19.97 7.04 -24.90
CA VAL A 80 -18.97 6.25 -25.64
C VAL A 80 -19.64 5.10 -26.40
N PRO A 81 -18.97 4.42 -27.36
CA PRO A 81 -19.48 3.19 -27.94
C PRO A 81 -19.90 2.18 -26.86
N PHE A 82 -20.99 1.44 -27.07
CA PHE A 82 -21.47 0.46 -26.09
C PHE A 82 -22.08 -0.76 -26.75
N ALA A 83 -22.04 -1.90 -26.06
CA ALA A 83 -22.63 -3.16 -26.46
C ALA A 83 -23.45 -3.75 -25.31
N LEU A 84 -24.40 -4.62 -25.64
CA LEU A 84 -25.23 -5.32 -24.66
C LEU A 84 -24.92 -6.82 -24.73
N PHE A 85 -24.75 -7.46 -23.58
CA PHE A 85 -24.60 -8.91 -23.47
C PHE A 85 -25.68 -9.50 -22.56
N GLY A 86 -26.35 -10.57 -23.00
CA GLY A 86 -27.29 -11.28 -22.13
C GLY A 86 -27.33 -12.78 -22.39
N HIS A 87 -27.53 -13.56 -21.32
CA HIS A 87 -27.70 -15.01 -21.38
C HIS A 87 -29.12 -15.39 -20.97
N SER A 88 -29.80 -16.25 -21.74
CA SER A 88 -31.14 -16.76 -21.43
C SER A 88 -32.12 -15.58 -21.26
N LEU A 89 -32.85 -15.47 -20.15
CA LEU A 89 -33.69 -14.30 -19.85
C LEU A 89 -32.93 -12.97 -19.98
N GLY A 90 -31.66 -12.91 -19.58
CA GLY A 90 -30.83 -11.72 -19.74
C GLY A 90 -30.64 -11.32 -21.20
N GLY A 91 -30.62 -12.29 -22.12
CA GLY A 91 -30.60 -12.04 -23.56
C GLY A 91 -31.90 -11.40 -24.06
N LEU A 92 -33.04 -11.85 -23.53
CA LEU A 92 -34.36 -11.29 -23.86
C LEU A 92 -34.47 -9.85 -23.33
N LEU A 93 -34.01 -9.62 -22.10
CA LEU A 93 -33.98 -8.30 -21.49
C LEU A 93 -33.02 -7.36 -22.23
N ALA A 94 -31.82 -7.82 -22.61
CA ALA A 94 -30.87 -7.06 -23.41
C ALA A 94 -31.48 -6.62 -24.76
N TYR A 95 -32.22 -7.51 -25.42
CA TYR A 95 -32.96 -7.18 -26.65
C TYR A 95 -34.07 -6.15 -26.39
N GLN A 96 -34.88 -6.33 -25.35
CA GLN A 96 -35.95 -5.39 -24.99
C GLN A 96 -35.42 -4.01 -24.59
N VAL A 97 -34.25 -3.94 -23.96
CA VAL A 97 -33.56 -2.67 -23.70
C VAL A 97 -33.03 -2.08 -25.00
N ALA A 98 -32.39 -2.89 -25.86
CA ALA A 98 -31.84 -2.41 -27.14
C ALA A 98 -32.87 -1.67 -28.00
N VAL A 99 -34.11 -2.17 -28.08
CA VAL A 99 -35.19 -1.55 -28.86
C VAL A 99 -35.74 -0.26 -28.24
N ARG A 100 -35.42 0.03 -26.98
CA ARG A 100 -35.86 1.23 -26.22
C ARG A 100 -34.78 2.31 -26.13
N LEU A 101 -33.52 1.97 -26.41
CA LEU A 101 -32.42 2.92 -26.32
C LEU A 101 -32.48 3.95 -27.47
N PRO A 102 -32.15 5.23 -27.22
CA PRO A 102 -32.19 6.27 -28.25
C PRO A 102 -31.07 6.14 -29.30
N ARG A 103 -30.06 5.31 -29.03
CA ARG A 103 -28.94 5.03 -29.93
C ARG A 103 -28.73 3.53 -30.01
N ALA A 104 -28.44 2.99 -31.18
CA ALA A 104 -28.14 1.57 -31.33
C ALA A 104 -26.79 1.21 -30.66
N PRO A 105 -26.67 0.02 -30.03
CA PRO A 105 -25.38 -0.48 -29.57
C PRO A 105 -24.47 -0.79 -30.77
N VAL A 106 -23.15 -0.88 -30.55
CA VAL A 106 -22.22 -1.35 -31.59
C VAL A 106 -22.37 -2.85 -31.88
N ALA A 107 -22.90 -3.61 -30.92
CA ALA A 107 -23.28 -5.01 -31.06
C ALA A 107 -24.29 -5.42 -29.98
N LEU A 108 -25.21 -6.32 -30.33
CA LEU A 108 -26.00 -7.10 -29.39
C LEU A 108 -25.45 -8.53 -29.32
N LEU A 109 -24.98 -8.95 -28.15
CA LEU A 109 -24.34 -10.23 -27.90
C LEU A 109 -25.31 -11.09 -27.08
N VAL A 110 -25.77 -12.22 -27.61
CA VAL A 110 -26.79 -13.04 -26.95
C VAL A 110 -26.29 -14.47 -26.80
N ALA A 111 -26.49 -15.06 -25.64
CA ALA A 111 -26.10 -16.43 -25.33
C ALA A 111 -27.31 -17.27 -24.89
N GLY A 112 -27.41 -18.52 -25.35
CA GLY A 112 -28.41 -19.48 -24.85
C GLY A 112 -29.85 -18.98 -24.96
N LEU A 113 -30.23 -18.36 -26.08
CA LEU A 113 -31.59 -17.84 -26.30
C LEU A 113 -31.99 -17.91 -27.78
N ALA A 114 -33.12 -18.54 -28.06
CA ALA A 114 -33.74 -18.49 -29.39
C ALA A 114 -34.28 -17.09 -29.72
N ALA A 115 -34.39 -16.74 -31.01
CA ALA A 115 -34.81 -15.41 -31.42
C ALA A 115 -36.18 -15.02 -30.80
N PRO A 116 -36.34 -13.81 -30.23
CA PRO A 116 -37.55 -13.39 -29.51
C PRO A 116 -38.89 -13.72 -30.17
N HIS A 117 -39.02 -13.56 -31.48
CA HIS A 117 -40.27 -13.86 -32.22
C HIS A 117 -40.57 -15.35 -32.40
N ARG A 118 -39.61 -16.23 -32.06
CA ARG A 118 -39.74 -17.70 -32.09
C ARG A 118 -39.95 -18.29 -30.70
N LEU A 119 -39.86 -17.50 -29.63
CA LEU A 119 -40.04 -17.98 -28.27
C LEU A 119 -41.47 -18.48 -28.06
N ALA A 120 -41.60 -19.76 -27.70
CA ALA A 120 -42.85 -20.41 -27.33
C ALA A 120 -42.69 -21.13 -25.98
N PRO A 121 -42.52 -20.38 -24.88
CA PRO A 121 -42.19 -20.96 -23.57
C PRO A 121 -43.35 -21.81 -23.03
N GLU A 122 -43.01 -22.94 -22.40
CA GLU A 122 -43.95 -23.72 -21.60
C GLU A 122 -44.50 -22.85 -20.44
N PRO A 123 -45.76 -23.02 -20.01
CA PRO A 123 -46.38 -22.18 -18.97
C PRO A 123 -45.88 -22.54 -17.55
N MET A 124 -44.56 -22.55 -17.34
CA MET A 124 -43.93 -22.90 -16.05
C MET A 124 -44.33 -21.96 -14.91
N HIS A 125 -44.68 -20.71 -15.20
CA HIS A 125 -45.20 -19.75 -14.22
C HIS A 125 -46.51 -20.18 -13.53
N GLU A 126 -47.27 -21.12 -14.12
CA GLU A 126 -48.50 -21.69 -13.55
C GLU A 126 -48.23 -22.87 -12.60
N LEU A 127 -46.99 -23.37 -12.56
CA LEU A 127 -46.60 -24.47 -11.68
C LEU A 127 -46.57 -24.04 -10.20
N SER A 128 -46.82 -25.02 -9.33
CA SER A 128 -46.55 -24.85 -7.90
C SER A 128 -45.06 -24.59 -7.66
N ASP A 129 -44.71 -24.00 -6.51
CA ASP A 129 -43.31 -23.70 -6.17
C ASP A 129 -42.41 -24.96 -6.19
N ASP A 130 -42.90 -26.09 -5.70
CA ASP A 130 -42.17 -27.36 -5.73
C ASP A 130 -42.06 -27.91 -7.16
N ASP A 131 -43.16 -27.89 -7.94
CA ASP A 131 -43.15 -28.38 -9.33
C ASP A 131 -42.27 -27.50 -10.24
N LEU A 132 -42.21 -26.18 -9.98
CA LEU A 132 -41.35 -25.24 -10.70
C LEU A 132 -39.88 -25.55 -10.45
N LEU A 133 -39.50 -25.81 -9.19
CA LEU A 133 -38.13 -26.19 -8.84
C LEU A 133 -37.75 -27.53 -9.47
N ASP A 134 -38.62 -28.54 -9.36
CA ASP A 134 -38.41 -29.86 -9.98
C ASP A 134 -38.24 -29.73 -11.50
N ARG A 135 -39.08 -28.92 -12.15
CA ARG A 135 -38.97 -28.66 -13.59
C ARG A 135 -37.66 -27.96 -13.96
N ILE A 136 -37.21 -26.97 -13.19
CA ILE A 136 -35.92 -26.31 -13.41
C ILE A 136 -34.75 -27.29 -13.24
N PHE A 137 -34.83 -28.23 -12.29
CA PHE A 137 -33.84 -29.28 -12.12
C PHE A 137 -33.82 -30.30 -13.27
N GLU A 138 -34.97 -30.60 -13.86
CA GLU A 138 -35.10 -31.47 -15.04
C GLU A 138 -34.53 -30.83 -16.31
N LEU A 139 -34.68 -29.52 -16.48
CA LEU A 139 -34.17 -28.78 -17.65
C LEU A 139 -32.63 -28.72 -17.71
N GLY A 140 -31.95 -29.18 -16.65
CA GLY A 140 -30.50 -29.40 -16.62
C GLY A 140 -29.70 -28.11 -16.42
N GLY A 141 -28.93 -28.04 -15.32
CA GLY A 141 -27.98 -26.94 -15.10
C GLY A 141 -27.78 -26.46 -13.67
N THR A 142 -28.58 -26.91 -12.72
CA THR A 142 -28.34 -26.65 -11.30
C THR A 142 -27.36 -27.69 -10.75
N PRO A 143 -26.23 -27.29 -10.12
CA PRO A 143 -25.31 -28.21 -9.44
C PRO A 143 -26.05 -29.20 -8.55
N ALA A 144 -25.62 -30.47 -8.55
CA ALA A 144 -26.25 -31.51 -7.75
C ALA A 144 -26.30 -31.13 -6.26
N GLU A 145 -25.30 -30.38 -5.77
CA GLU A 145 -25.21 -29.88 -4.40
C GLU A 145 -26.39 -28.97 -3.99
N LEU A 146 -26.97 -28.22 -4.93
CA LEU A 146 -28.11 -27.32 -4.64
C LEU A 146 -29.44 -28.07 -4.51
N ARG A 147 -29.53 -29.34 -4.92
CA ARG A 147 -30.75 -30.15 -4.74
C ARG A 147 -31.02 -30.47 -3.27
N ASP A 148 -29.97 -30.49 -2.44
CA ASP A 148 -30.04 -30.84 -1.03
C ASP A 148 -30.24 -29.62 -0.12
N GLU A 149 -30.11 -28.39 -0.65
CA GLU A 149 -30.24 -27.12 0.10
C GLU A 149 -31.59 -26.42 -0.13
N ARG A 150 -32.70 -27.09 0.21
CA ARG A 150 -34.07 -26.58 0.00
C ARG A 150 -34.34 -25.20 0.63
N ASP A 151 -33.69 -24.86 1.74
CA ASP A 151 -33.88 -23.56 2.40
C ASP A 151 -33.20 -22.40 1.64
N LEU A 152 -32.11 -22.68 0.93
CA LEU A 152 -31.40 -21.69 0.09
C LEU A 152 -32.14 -21.44 -1.23
N LEU A 153 -32.85 -22.45 -1.75
CA LEU A 153 -33.75 -22.31 -2.89
C LEU A 153 -34.99 -21.49 -2.57
N ARG A 154 -35.54 -21.62 -1.35
CA ARG A 154 -36.73 -20.87 -0.91
C ARG A 154 -36.48 -19.36 -0.87
N SER A 155 -35.27 -18.91 -0.53
CA SER A 155 -34.94 -17.48 -0.50
C SER A 155 -34.80 -16.86 -1.89
N ALA A 156 -34.36 -17.64 -2.90
CA ALA A 156 -34.26 -17.19 -4.29
C ALA A 156 -35.56 -17.32 -5.09
N LEU A 157 -36.55 -18.06 -4.55
CA LEU A 157 -37.77 -18.43 -5.26
C LEU A 157 -38.63 -17.25 -5.73
N PRO A 158 -38.81 -16.15 -4.95
CA PRO A 158 -39.57 -14.99 -5.43
C PRO A 158 -38.96 -14.34 -6.67
N ALA A 159 -37.63 -14.20 -6.71
CA ALA A 159 -36.92 -13.63 -7.86
C ALA A 159 -36.97 -14.57 -9.06
N LEU A 160 -36.79 -15.87 -8.84
CA LEU A 160 -36.91 -16.89 -9.88
C LEU A 160 -38.33 -16.94 -10.47
N ARG A 161 -39.37 -16.83 -9.64
CA ARG A 161 -40.77 -16.81 -10.08
C ARG A 161 -41.08 -15.58 -10.92
N ALA A 162 -40.56 -14.41 -10.55
CA ALA A 162 -40.68 -13.20 -11.35
C ALA A 162 -40.00 -13.34 -12.73
N ASP A 163 -38.80 -13.90 -12.76
CA ASP A 163 -38.05 -14.18 -14.00
C ASP A 163 -38.76 -15.15 -14.94
N VAL A 164 -39.23 -16.28 -14.40
CA VAL A 164 -40.00 -17.27 -15.15
C VAL A 164 -41.31 -16.67 -15.66
N THR A 165 -41.97 -15.83 -14.86
CA THR A 165 -43.17 -15.10 -15.28
C THR A 165 -42.85 -14.21 -16.48
N MET A 166 -41.83 -13.35 -16.40
CA MET A 166 -41.41 -12.49 -17.51
C MET A 166 -41.15 -13.28 -18.80
N PHE A 167 -40.51 -14.44 -18.69
CA PHE A 167 -40.21 -15.28 -19.84
C PHE A 167 -41.47 -15.94 -20.41
N CYS A 168 -42.31 -16.58 -19.57
CA CYS A 168 -43.50 -17.31 -20.00
C CYS A 168 -44.63 -16.41 -20.54
N THR A 169 -44.77 -15.21 -20.00
CA THR A 169 -45.79 -14.24 -20.42
C THR A 169 -45.31 -13.37 -21.58
N TYR A 170 -44.05 -13.49 -21.99
CA TYR A 170 -43.52 -12.76 -23.13
C TYR A 170 -44.36 -13.01 -24.39
N ARG A 171 -44.70 -11.92 -25.07
CA ARG A 171 -45.33 -11.94 -26.39
C ARG A 171 -44.56 -10.98 -27.27
N HIS A 172 -43.95 -11.50 -28.33
CA HIS A 172 -43.21 -10.68 -29.26
C HIS A 172 -44.11 -9.60 -29.88
N ARG A 173 -43.74 -8.34 -29.68
CA ARG A 173 -44.35 -7.20 -30.35
C ARG A 173 -43.46 -6.79 -31.51
N PRO A 174 -43.98 -6.66 -32.75
CA PRO A 174 -43.19 -6.19 -33.87
C PRO A 174 -42.55 -4.82 -33.56
N ALA A 175 -41.23 -4.75 -33.71
CA ALA A 175 -40.41 -3.54 -33.59
C ALA A 175 -39.56 -3.36 -34.85
N ALA A 176 -39.03 -2.16 -35.08
CA ALA A 176 -38.07 -1.94 -36.15
C ALA A 176 -36.81 -2.82 -35.92
N PRO A 177 -36.20 -3.39 -36.97
CA PRO A 177 -34.95 -4.12 -36.84
C PRO A 177 -33.86 -3.28 -36.17
N LEU A 178 -33.04 -3.90 -35.33
CA LEU A 178 -31.92 -3.22 -34.68
C LEU A 178 -30.86 -2.82 -35.70
N ALA A 179 -30.40 -1.57 -35.64
CA ALA A 179 -29.34 -1.04 -36.50
C ALA A 179 -27.93 -1.43 -36.00
N CYS A 180 -27.72 -2.69 -35.61
CA CYS A 180 -26.45 -3.19 -35.09
C CYS A 180 -26.27 -4.69 -35.36
N PRO A 181 -25.03 -5.19 -35.53
CA PRO A 181 -24.81 -6.63 -35.67
C PRO A 181 -25.28 -7.40 -34.42
N ILE A 182 -25.82 -8.60 -34.64
CA ILE A 182 -26.19 -9.53 -33.58
C ILE A 182 -25.21 -10.71 -33.59
N VAL A 183 -24.64 -11.03 -32.45
CA VAL A 183 -23.77 -12.20 -32.28
C VAL A 183 -24.45 -13.17 -31.34
N VAL A 184 -24.70 -14.39 -31.83
CA VAL A 184 -25.38 -15.44 -31.09
C VAL A 184 -24.34 -16.48 -30.65
N PHE A 185 -24.26 -16.71 -29.34
CA PHE A 185 -23.46 -17.76 -28.72
C PHE A 185 -24.36 -18.94 -28.35
N SER A 186 -24.03 -20.13 -28.84
CA SER A 186 -24.82 -21.35 -28.59
C SER A 186 -23.94 -22.44 -28.00
N GLY A 187 -24.47 -23.15 -27.00
CA GLY A 187 -23.87 -24.41 -26.53
C GLY A 187 -24.18 -25.51 -27.53
N ARG A 188 -23.21 -26.35 -27.89
CA ARG A 188 -23.42 -27.46 -28.83
C ARG A 188 -24.50 -28.44 -28.39
N ASP A 189 -24.65 -28.60 -27.08
CA ASP A 189 -25.61 -29.52 -26.46
C ASP A 189 -26.75 -28.75 -25.73
N ASP A 190 -27.01 -27.49 -26.13
CA ASP A 190 -28.05 -26.67 -25.52
C ASP A 190 -29.45 -27.07 -26.00
N ALA A 191 -30.17 -27.82 -25.17
CA ALA A 191 -31.53 -28.27 -25.43
C ALA A 191 -32.58 -27.15 -25.35
N LEU A 192 -32.26 -26.00 -24.73
CA LEU A 192 -33.19 -24.87 -24.53
C LEU A 192 -33.04 -23.80 -25.63
N ALA A 193 -31.88 -23.74 -26.29
CA ALA A 193 -31.62 -22.83 -27.39
C ALA A 193 -30.71 -23.51 -28.42
N ALA A 194 -31.32 -24.30 -29.32
CA ALA A 194 -30.58 -25.09 -30.30
C ALA A 194 -29.75 -24.16 -31.21
N PRO A 195 -28.51 -24.55 -31.60
CA PRO A 195 -27.68 -23.76 -32.51
C PRO A 195 -28.37 -23.38 -33.83
N ASP A 196 -29.27 -24.23 -34.32
CA ASP A 196 -30.06 -24.01 -35.55
C ASP A 196 -30.98 -22.78 -35.46
N ASP A 197 -31.41 -22.40 -34.25
CA ASP A 197 -32.27 -21.23 -34.01
C ASP A 197 -31.51 -19.89 -34.11
N ALA A 198 -30.17 -19.92 -34.18
CA ALA A 198 -29.35 -18.71 -34.22
C ALA A 198 -29.58 -17.89 -35.50
N ALA A 199 -29.92 -18.53 -36.62
CA ALA A 199 -30.16 -17.86 -37.90
C ALA A 199 -31.41 -16.95 -37.86
N GLU A 200 -32.42 -17.31 -37.07
CA GLU A 200 -33.67 -16.56 -36.94
C GLU A 200 -33.45 -15.16 -36.37
N TRP A 201 -32.37 -14.92 -35.62
CA TRP A 201 -32.01 -13.58 -35.15
C TRP A 201 -31.81 -12.56 -36.28
N GLY A 202 -31.60 -13.01 -37.52
CA GLY A 202 -31.52 -12.16 -38.71
C GLY A 202 -32.80 -11.40 -39.02
N ALA A 203 -33.97 -11.88 -38.57
CA ALA A 203 -35.23 -11.14 -38.73
C ALA A 203 -35.34 -9.90 -37.81
N LEU A 204 -34.43 -9.75 -36.84
CA LEU A 204 -34.50 -8.72 -35.80
C LEU A 204 -33.41 -7.63 -35.93
N THR A 205 -32.58 -7.68 -36.99
CA THR A 205 -31.49 -6.72 -37.22
C THR A 205 -31.31 -6.43 -38.71
N ASP A 206 -30.94 -5.19 -39.03
CA ASP A 206 -30.45 -4.81 -40.36
C ASP A 206 -28.92 -4.99 -40.49
N GLY A 207 -28.25 -5.39 -39.41
CA GLY A 207 -26.82 -5.68 -39.34
C GLY A 207 -26.48 -7.15 -39.59
N ALA A 208 -25.18 -7.47 -39.52
CA ALA A 208 -24.71 -8.85 -39.69
C ALA A 208 -25.09 -9.74 -38.49
N VAL A 209 -25.57 -10.95 -38.78
CA VAL A 209 -25.72 -12.02 -37.77
C VAL A 209 -24.53 -12.96 -37.81
N ARG A 210 -23.95 -13.24 -36.65
CA ARG A 210 -22.81 -14.16 -36.50
C ARG A 210 -23.08 -15.17 -35.41
N THR A 211 -22.87 -16.45 -35.70
CA THR A 211 -23.01 -17.53 -34.72
C THR A 211 -21.64 -18.00 -34.24
N ARG A 212 -21.55 -18.29 -32.94
CA ARG A 212 -20.38 -18.83 -32.24
C ARG A 212 -20.81 -19.99 -31.38
N GLU A 213 -20.29 -21.18 -31.65
CA GLU A 213 -20.60 -22.36 -30.86
C GLU A 213 -19.51 -22.62 -29.82
N LEU A 214 -19.93 -22.97 -28.60
CA LEU A 214 -19.05 -23.43 -27.53
C LEU A 214 -19.42 -24.86 -27.10
N PRO A 215 -18.47 -25.64 -26.58
CA PRO A 215 -18.78 -26.93 -25.95
C PRO A 215 -19.75 -26.76 -24.76
N GLY A 216 -20.56 -27.77 -24.50
CA GLY A 216 -21.47 -27.81 -23.34
C GLY A 216 -22.92 -27.44 -23.65
N GLY A 217 -23.76 -27.55 -22.61
CA GLY A 217 -25.20 -27.21 -22.64
C GLY A 217 -25.49 -25.76 -22.25
N HIS A 218 -26.72 -25.47 -21.84
CA HIS A 218 -27.25 -24.11 -21.62
C HIS A 218 -26.36 -23.19 -20.76
N PHE A 219 -25.72 -23.71 -19.73
CA PHE A 219 -24.89 -22.93 -18.80
C PHE A 219 -23.42 -22.76 -19.24
N PHE A 220 -23.10 -22.92 -20.53
CA PHE A 220 -21.74 -22.75 -21.06
C PHE A 220 -21.13 -21.39 -20.74
N VAL A 221 -21.94 -20.35 -20.52
CA VAL A 221 -21.48 -19.01 -20.08
C VAL A 221 -20.69 -19.08 -18.76
N ARG A 222 -21.00 -20.04 -17.88
CA ARG A 222 -20.25 -20.29 -16.64
C ARG A 222 -19.10 -21.26 -16.86
N THR A 223 -19.33 -22.39 -17.53
CA THR A 223 -18.32 -23.45 -17.67
C THR A 223 -17.21 -23.11 -18.68
N HIS A 224 -17.51 -22.25 -19.66
CA HIS A 224 -16.59 -21.80 -20.73
C HIS A 224 -16.39 -20.27 -20.73
N ARG A 225 -16.52 -19.62 -19.56
CA ARG A 225 -16.41 -18.17 -19.37
C ARG A 225 -15.23 -17.53 -20.12
N ARG A 226 -14.01 -18.06 -19.94
CA ARG A 226 -12.77 -17.54 -20.54
C ARG A 226 -12.75 -17.61 -22.07
N GLU A 227 -13.40 -18.61 -22.66
CA GLU A 227 -13.49 -18.75 -24.11
C GLU A 227 -14.53 -17.79 -24.68
N LEU A 228 -15.68 -17.68 -24.01
CA LEU A 228 -16.75 -16.74 -24.35
C LEU A 228 -16.25 -15.29 -24.31
N THR A 229 -15.58 -14.85 -23.23
CA THR A 229 -15.06 -13.48 -23.09
C THR A 229 -13.99 -13.16 -24.14
N ARG A 230 -13.14 -14.13 -24.51
CA ARG A 230 -12.22 -13.99 -25.64
C ARG A 230 -12.95 -13.76 -26.97
N MET A 231 -14.02 -14.52 -27.23
CA MET A 231 -14.83 -14.33 -28.43
C MET A 231 -15.55 -12.97 -28.41
N ILE A 232 -16.10 -12.56 -27.27
CA ILE A 232 -16.74 -11.24 -27.09
C ILE A 232 -15.73 -10.12 -27.39
N ALA A 233 -14.52 -10.17 -26.83
CA ALA A 233 -13.48 -9.18 -27.12
C ALA A 233 -13.15 -9.09 -28.62
N ALA A 234 -13.05 -10.23 -29.30
CA ALA A 234 -12.80 -10.27 -30.73
C ALA A 234 -13.94 -9.66 -31.54
N GLU A 235 -15.20 -9.92 -31.17
CA GLU A 235 -16.36 -9.33 -31.86
C GLU A 235 -16.48 -7.83 -31.58
N LEU A 236 -16.25 -7.38 -30.34
CA LEU A 236 -16.26 -5.96 -30.00
C LEU A 236 -15.19 -5.18 -30.79
N ARG A 237 -13.97 -5.71 -30.91
CA ARG A 237 -12.93 -5.08 -31.74
C ARG A 237 -13.35 -4.90 -33.19
N ARG A 238 -14.07 -5.88 -33.75
CA ARG A 238 -14.57 -5.79 -35.14
C ARG A 238 -15.68 -4.76 -35.32
N CYS A 239 -16.43 -4.47 -34.27
CA CYS A 239 -17.58 -3.56 -34.34
C CYS A 239 -17.23 -2.10 -33.99
N LEU A 240 -16.01 -1.86 -33.51
CA LEU A 240 -15.52 -0.50 -33.23
C LEU A 240 -14.89 0.13 -34.48
N PRO A 241 -14.97 1.46 -34.64
CA PRO A 241 -14.28 2.16 -35.71
C PRO A 241 -12.75 2.00 -35.57
N PRO A 242 -12.00 1.91 -36.69
CA PRO A 242 -10.54 1.81 -36.67
C PRO A 242 -9.93 3.02 -35.96
N SER A 243 -9.03 2.78 -34.99
CA SER A 243 -8.20 3.83 -34.40
C SER A 243 -7.14 4.29 -35.41
N ASP A 244 -6.82 5.59 -35.40
CA ASP A 244 -5.87 6.25 -36.31
C ASP A 244 -4.41 5.86 -35.99
N GLU A 245 -4.09 4.57 -36.13
CA GLU A 245 -2.79 3.95 -35.84
C GLU A 245 -1.89 3.89 -37.10
N SER A 246 -1.91 4.93 -37.97
CA SER A 246 -1.12 4.94 -39.21
C SER A 246 0.30 5.53 -39.08
N ARG A 247 0.89 5.56 -37.87
CA ARG A 247 2.34 5.72 -37.69
C ARG A 247 2.87 4.51 -36.94
N THR A 248 3.15 3.44 -37.69
CA THR A 248 3.81 2.24 -37.16
C THR A 248 5.34 2.43 -37.27
N PRO A 249 6.08 2.47 -36.16
CA PRO A 249 7.48 2.03 -36.15
C PRO A 249 7.53 0.53 -36.50
N ALA A 250 8.71 0.00 -36.84
CA ALA A 250 8.91 -1.40 -37.19
C ALA A 250 8.27 -2.37 -36.17
N PRO A 251 7.81 -3.57 -36.59
CA PRO A 251 7.06 -4.47 -35.74
C PRO A 251 7.89 -4.92 -34.53
N GLU A 252 7.42 -4.54 -33.33
CA GLU A 252 7.84 -5.14 -32.07
C GLU A 252 7.66 -6.66 -32.13
N PRO A 253 8.52 -7.46 -31.47
CA PRO A 253 8.30 -8.88 -31.32
C PRO A 253 6.99 -9.11 -30.55
N VAL A 254 5.95 -9.50 -31.29
CA VAL A 254 4.66 -9.90 -30.72
C VAL A 254 4.88 -11.18 -29.92
N LEU A 255 4.86 -11.06 -28.59
CA LEU A 255 4.77 -12.20 -27.67
C LEU A 255 3.49 -12.99 -27.99
N ARG A 256 3.62 -14.05 -28.80
CA ARG A 256 2.52 -14.94 -29.16
C ARG A 256 2.42 -16.08 -28.15
N GLY A 257 1.58 -15.94 -27.12
CA GLY A 257 0.85 -17.07 -26.53
C GLY A 257 0.95 -17.33 -25.02
N ARG A 258 -0.16 -17.85 -24.47
CA ARG A 258 -0.42 -18.62 -23.21
C ARG A 258 0.14 -18.17 -21.85
N ILE A 259 1.20 -17.37 -21.77
CA ILE A 259 1.93 -17.02 -20.56
C ILE A 259 1.86 -15.49 -20.39
N GLU A 260 1.56 -15.02 -19.18
CA GLU A 260 1.55 -13.58 -18.87
C GLU A 260 2.97 -13.08 -18.58
N PRO A 261 3.49 -12.03 -19.25
CA PRO A 261 4.81 -11.50 -18.95
C PRO A 261 4.91 -10.99 -17.50
N VAL A 262 6.05 -11.19 -16.86
CA VAL A 262 6.26 -10.79 -15.45
C VAL A 262 7.25 -9.62 -15.39
N ALA A 263 6.85 -8.51 -14.78
CA ALA A 263 7.69 -7.35 -14.54
C ALA A 263 8.63 -7.58 -13.35
N VAL A 264 9.88 -7.14 -13.49
CA VAL A 264 10.81 -6.91 -12.38
C VAL A 264 10.62 -5.46 -11.94
N ILE A 265 10.09 -5.25 -10.73
CA ILE A 265 9.68 -3.92 -10.28
C ILE A 265 10.55 -3.33 -9.16
N GLY A 266 11.33 -4.16 -8.46
CA GLY A 266 12.26 -3.69 -7.44
C GLY A 266 13.44 -4.63 -7.25
N ILE A 267 14.57 -4.09 -6.82
CA ILE A 267 15.86 -4.78 -6.68
C ILE A 267 16.52 -4.37 -5.36
N GLY A 268 17.03 -5.36 -4.62
CA GLY A 268 17.96 -5.14 -3.51
C GLY A 268 19.12 -6.12 -3.61
N CYS A 269 20.33 -5.68 -3.23
CA CYS A 269 21.47 -6.59 -3.15
C CYS A 269 22.57 -6.14 -2.17
N ARG A 270 23.37 -7.11 -1.73
CA ARG A 270 24.68 -6.94 -1.11
C ARG A 270 25.65 -7.85 -1.85
N LEU A 271 26.62 -7.27 -2.53
CA LEU A 271 27.63 -7.98 -3.31
C LEU A 271 29.02 -7.39 -3.00
N PRO A 272 30.12 -8.10 -3.26
CA PRO A 272 31.46 -7.59 -3.04
C PRO A 272 31.66 -6.24 -3.74
N GLY A 273 32.04 -5.21 -2.98
CA GLY A 273 32.22 -3.84 -3.46
C GLY A 273 30.93 -3.08 -3.82
N ALA A 274 29.75 -3.64 -3.57
CA ALA A 274 28.47 -3.04 -3.93
C ALA A 274 27.38 -3.26 -2.86
N ASP A 275 26.99 -2.16 -2.21
CA ASP A 275 25.79 -2.08 -1.36
C ASP A 275 24.63 -1.46 -2.19
N GLY A 276 23.72 -2.31 -2.67
CA GLY A 276 22.56 -1.90 -3.48
C GLY A 276 22.78 -1.90 -5.01
N PRO A 277 21.69 -1.81 -5.79
CA PRO A 277 21.73 -1.96 -7.25
C PRO A 277 22.48 -0.83 -7.96
N GLN A 278 22.43 0.41 -7.46
CA GLN A 278 23.14 1.54 -8.05
C GLN A 278 24.66 1.41 -7.85
N ALA A 279 25.11 0.96 -6.67
CA ALA A 279 26.52 0.68 -6.41
C ALA A 279 27.04 -0.44 -7.31
N LEU A 280 26.26 -1.51 -7.49
CA LEU A 280 26.58 -2.58 -8.43
C LEU A 280 26.69 -2.06 -9.86
N TRP A 281 25.76 -1.23 -10.31
CA TRP A 281 25.79 -0.66 -11.66
C TRP A 281 27.07 0.13 -11.92
N ARG A 282 27.47 1.01 -10.99
CA ARG A 282 28.72 1.78 -11.08
C ARG A 282 29.94 0.84 -11.15
N LEU A 283 30.02 -0.15 -10.25
CA LEU A 283 31.09 -1.17 -10.23
C LEU A 283 31.22 -1.88 -11.59
N LEU A 284 30.09 -2.25 -12.21
CA LEU A 284 30.05 -2.97 -13.49
C LEU A 284 30.52 -2.09 -14.66
N ILE A 285 30.05 -0.84 -14.73
CA ILE A 285 30.40 0.08 -15.82
C ILE A 285 31.86 0.54 -15.71
N ASP A 286 32.37 0.72 -14.50
CA ASP A 286 33.77 1.06 -14.26
C ASP A 286 34.72 -0.15 -14.45
N GLY A 287 34.19 -1.34 -14.73
CA GLY A 287 34.99 -2.55 -14.98
C GLY A 287 35.76 -3.02 -13.75
N VAL A 288 35.22 -2.82 -12.54
CA VAL A 288 35.93 -3.13 -11.30
C VAL A 288 35.92 -4.64 -11.01
N ASP A 289 37.08 -5.14 -10.59
CA ASP A 289 37.30 -6.47 -10.03
C ASP A 289 37.34 -6.40 -8.49
N ALA A 290 36.28 -6.87 -7.86
CA ALA A 290 36.04 -6.82 -6.43
C ALA A 290 36.58 -8.06 -5.67
N VAL A 291 37.28 -8.98 -6.35
CA VAL A 291 37.87 -10.15 -5.68
C VAL A 291 39.13 -9.73 -4.92
N THR A 292 39.16 -9.97 -3.61
CA THR A 292 40.27 -9.58 -2.73
C THR A 292 40.97 -10.81 -2.15
N GLU A 293 42.01 -10.60 -1.35
CA GLU A 293 42.53 -11.65 -0.49
C GLU A 293 41.57 -11.89 0.70
N VAL A 294 41.56 -13.10 1.26
CA VAL A 294 40.73 -13.41 2.44
C VAL A 294 41.03 -12.40 3.56
N PRO A 295 40.02 -11.70 4.11
CA PRO A 295 40.21 -10.72 5.18
C PRO A 295 40.93 -11.31 6.39
N VAL A 296 41.81 -10.52 7.02
CA VAL A 296 42.65 -10.96 8.16
C VAL A 296 41.76 -11.43 9.33
N GLU A 297 40.65 -10.74 9.56
CA GLU A 297 39.66 -11.05 10.58
C GLU A 297 39.00 -12.42 10.38
N ARG A 298 38.97 -12.91 9.13
CA ARG A 298 38.47 -14.25 8.75
C ARG A 298 39.60 -15.28 8.73
N ALA A 299 40.80 -14.89 8.31
CA ALA A 299 41.99 -15.75 8.22
C ALA A 299 42.56 -16.14 9.59
N ASP A 300 42.56 -15.21 10.55
CA ASP A 300 43.10 -15.39 11.92
C ASP A 300 42.01 -15.82 12.93
N HIS A 301 40.80 -16.13 12.48
CA HIS A 301 39.72 -16.56 13.38
C HIS A 301 40.13 -17.90 14.07
N PRO A 302 40.09 -18.01 15.42
CA PRO A 302 40.64 -19.14 16.19
C PRO A 302 40.11 -20.54 15.82
N THR A 303 39.09 -20.60 14.98
CA THR A 303 38.30 -21.77 14.62
C THR A 303 38.74 -22.40 13.29
N VAL A 304 39.58 -21.70 12.51
CA VAL A 304 39.95 -22.03 11.12
C VAL A 304 41.22 -22.91 11.05
N LEU A 305 42.13 -22.80 12.01
CA LEU A 305 43.50 -23.33 11.90
C LEU A 305 43.71 -24.76 12.45
N GLY A 306 42.74 -25.35 13.15
CA GLY A 306 43.00 -26.54 13.98
C GLY A 306 42.89 -27.92 13.33
N ARG A 307 42.23 -28.09 12.16
CA ARG A 307 41.84 -29.45 11.67
C ARG A 307 41.85 -29.70 10.16
N LEU A 308 42.32 -28.77 9.33
CA LEU A 308 42.34 -29.00 7.88
C LEU A 308 43.54 -29.89 7.48
N PRO A 309 43.38 -30.82 6.51
CA PRO A 309 44.50 -31.55 5.92
C PRO A 309 45.53 -30.58 5.31
N ALA A 310 46.79 -31.00 5.19
CA ALA A 310 47.86 -30.21 4.59
C ALA A 310 47.61 -30.02 3.08
N VAL A 311 46.84 -29.00 2.72
CA VAL A 311 46.59 -28.59 1.33
C VAL A 311 47.52 -27.42 0.97
N PRO A 312 48.10 -27.33 -0.25
CA PRO A 312 48.92 -26.19 -0.66
C PRO A 312 48.23 -24.84 -0.40
N SER A 313 48.98 -23.81 0.01
CA SER A 313 48.40 -22.56 0.51
C SER A 313 47.89 -21.57 -0.56
N GLY A 314 48.17 -21.81 -1.84
CA GLY A 314 47.95 -20.83 -2.91
C GLY A 314 46.50 -20.57 -3.31
N PHE A 315 45.60 -21.55 -3.19
CA PHE A 315 44.23 -21.48 -3.73
C PHE A 315 43.19 -20.95 -2.73
N ARG A 316 43.51 -20.92 -1.43
CA ARG A 316 42.64 -20.39 -0.36
C ARG A 316 42.80 -18.88 -0.15
N ARG A 317 43.59 -18.22 -1.00
CA ARG A 317 44.01 -16.84 -0.77
C ARG A 317 42.99 -15.80 -1.20
N PHE A 318 42.12 -16.09 -2.18
CA PHE A 318 41.26 -15.09 -2.81
C PHE A 318 39.77 -15.41 -2.69
N GLY A 319 38.94 -14.38 -2.62
CA GLY A 319 37.48 -14.48 -2.56
C GLY A 319 36.80 -13.13 -2.79
N GLY A 320 35.53 -13.15 -3.15
CA GLY A 320 34.68 -11.95 -3.08
C GLY A 320 33.96 -11.93 -1.74
N PHE A 321 34.20 -10.92 -0.91
CA PHE A 321 33.67 -10.86 0.45
C PHE A 321 32.79 -9.62 0.64
N LEU A 322 31.74 -9.77 1.45
CA LEU A 322 30.98 -8.62 1.95
C LEU A 322 31.77 -7.93 3.07
N GLU A 323 31.63 -6.61 3.17
CA GLU A 323 32.34 -5.83 4.19
C GLU A 323 31.84 -6.13 5.61
N ASP A 324 30.52 -6.25 5.78
CA ASP A 324 29.88 -6.56 7.06
C ASP A 324 28.86 -7.69 6.92
N VAL A 325 29.10 -8.77 7.67
CA VAL A 325 28.17 -9.90 7.85
C VAL A 325 27.83 -10.14 9.31
N GLU A 326 28.29 -9.27 10.22
CA GLU A 326 28.00 -9.36 11.65
C GLU A 326 26.96 -8.32 12.07
N GLY A 327 26.83 -7.20 11.36
CA GLY A 327 25.83 -6.18 11.58
C GLY A 327 24.41 -6.60 11.24
N PHE A 328 23.45 -6.26 12.12
CA PHE A 328 22.02 -6.41 11.87
C PHE A 328 21.20 -5.50 12.79
N ASP A 329 20.11 -4.91 12.27
CA ASP A 329 19.14 -4.15 13.07
C ASP A 329 18.01 -5.07 13.59
N ALA A 330 18.33 -5.85 14.62
CA ALA A 330 17.37 -6.81 15.20
C ALA A 330 16.11 -6.14 15.79
N ALA A 331 16.26 -4.94 16.37
CA ALA A 331 15.16 -4.24 17.01
C ALA A 331 14.11 -3.80 15.99
N PHE A 332 14.53 -3.38 14.79
CA PHE A 332 13.63 -3.06 13.69
C PHE A 332 12.66 -4.22 13.38
N PHE A 333 13.17 -5.44 13.28
CA PHE A 333 12.39 -6.64 12.98
C PHE A 333 11.73 -7.29 14.22
N SER A 334 11.78 -6.63 15.38
CA SER A 334 11.27 -7.16 16.65
C SER A 334 11.91 -8.50 17.06
N ILE A 335 13.19 -8.67 16.74
CA ILE A 335 13.99 -9.86 17.05
C ILE A 335 14.82 -9.58 18.29
N SER A 336 14.77 -10.49 19.28
CA SER A 336 15.57 -10.34 20.50
C SER A 336 17.08 -10.47 20.21
N PRO A 337 17.97 -9.81 20.98
CA PRO A 337 19.42 -9.96 20.80
C PRO A 337 19.89 -11.42 20.85
N ARG A 338 19.31 -12.22 21.76
CA ARG A 338 19.64 -13.64 21.90
C ARG A 338 19.27 -14.45 20.65
N GLU A 339 18.11 -14.19 20.05
CA GLU A 339 17.74 -14.84 18.80
C GLU A 339 18.64 -14.38 17.65
N ALA A 340 18.89 -13.07 17.55
CA ALA A 340 19.71 -12.48 16.50
C ALA A 340 21.11 -13.09 16.45
N ASP A 341 21.76 -13.28 17.61
CA ASP A 341 23.08 -13.92 17.73
C ASP A 341 23.11 -15.36 17.22
N ARG A 342 21.96 -16.03 17.17
CA ARG A 342 21.81 -17.41 16.70
C ARG A 342 21.42 -17.50 15.23
N MET A 343 20.99 -16.39 14.63
CA MET A 343 20.61 -16.31 13.22
C MET A 343 21.83 -16.33 12.30
N ASP A 344 21.79 -17.20 11.31
CA ASP A 344 22.70 -17.19 10.17
C ASP A 344 22.66 -15.79 9.54
N PRO A 345 23.83 -15.15 9.32
CA PRO A 345 23.87 -13.85 8.66
C PRO A 345 23.16 -13.81 7.30
N GLN A 346 23.03 -14.94 6.60
CA GLN A 346 22.21 -15.04 5.39
C GLN A 346 20.75 -14.66 5.66
N GLN A 347 20.15 -15.12 6.77
CA GLN A 347 18.78 -14.76 7.14
C GLN A 347 18.65 -13.27 7.48
N ARG A 348 19.66 -12.72 8.17
CA ARG A 348 19.70 -11.31 8.59
C ARG A 348 19.77 -10.36 7.39
N LEU A 349 20.72 -10.61 6.49
CA LEU A 349 20.88 -9.84 5.26
C LEU A 349 19.65 -9.97 4.35
N LEU A 350 19.04 -11.16 4.25
CA LEU A 350 17.83 -11.34 3.46
C LEU A 350 16.65 -10.50 3.97
N LEU A 351 16.51 -10.30 5.29
CA LEU A 351 15.47 -9.44 5.85
C LEU A 351 15.66 -7.98 5.46
N GLU A 352 16.88 -7.45 5.59
CA GLU A 352 17.22 -6.07 5.20
C GLU A 352 17.07 -5.88 3.69
N VAL A 353 17.64 -6.77 2.88
CA VAL A 353 17.63 -6.65 1.41
C VAL A 353 16.22 -6.86 0.83
N ALA A 354 15.39 -7.72 1.42
CA ALA A 354 14.00 -7.86 1.00
C ALA A 354 13.17 -6.60 1.31
N TRP A 355 13.42 -5.95 2.44
CA TRP A 355 12.80 -4.66 2.77
C TRP A 355 13.19 -3.58 1.76
N GLU A 356 14.49 -3.46 1.46
CA GLU A 356 15.00 -2.50 0.49
C GLU A 356 14.48 -2.75 -0.93
N ALA A 357 14.38 -4.00 -1.37
CA ALA A 357 13.85 -4.33 -2.68
C ALA A 357 12.37 -3.93 -2.83
N LEU A 358 11.59 -3.97 -1.74
CA LEU A 358 10.20 -3.50 -1.71
C LEU A 358 10.13 -1.97 -1.70
N GLU A 359 10.99 -1.29 -0.94
CA GLU A 359 11.12 0.18 -0.98
C GLU A 359 11.54 0.68 -2.37
N ASP A 360 12.47 -0.03 -3.03
CA ASP A 360 12.87 0.23 -4.40
C ASP A 360 11.71 -0.02 -5.40
N ALA A 361 10.83 -0.98 -5.12
CA ALA A 361 9.60 -1.17 -5.92
C ALA A 361 8.55 -0.05 -5.73
N GLY A 362 8.79 0.90 -4.83
CA GLY A 362 7.79 1.89 -4.40
C GLY A 362 6.61 1.25 -3.66
N ILE A 363 6.83 0.10 -3.01
CA ILE A 363 5.81 -0.62 -2.23
C ILE A 363 6.17 -0.47 -0.75
N ALA A 364 5.30 0.15 0.03
CA ALA A 364 5.43 0.13 1.48
C ALA A 364 5.39 -1.35 1.97
N PRO A 365 6.45 -1.87 2.62
CA PRO A 365 6.50 -3.30 2.96
C PRO A 365 5.33 -3.77 3.84
N THR A 366 4.80 -2.88 4.68
CA THR A 366 3.63 -3.13 5.53
C THR A 366 2.30 -3.22 4.77
N ALA A 367 2.22 -2.68 3.54
CA ALA A 367 1.02 -2.76 2.72
C ALA A 367 0.78 -4.18 2.14
N LEU A 368 1.79 -5.05 2.19
CA LEU A 368 1.67 -6.45 1.74
C LEU A 368 1.19 -7.40 2.85
N ALA A 369 0.99 -6.93 4.07
CA ALA A 369 0.51 -7.76 5.18
C ALA A 369 -0.84 -8.42 4.83
N GLY A 370 -0.93 -9.73 5.07
CA GLY A 370 -2.11 -10.54 4.76
C GLY A 370 -2.29 -10.91 3.28
N THR A 371 -1.48 -10.36 2.37
CA THR A 371 -1.60 -10.63 0.92
C THR A 371 -0.99 -11.98 0.53
N ARG A 372 -1.35 -12.49 -0.66
CA ARG A 372 -0.76 -13.70 -1.26
C ARG A 372 0.59 -13.40 -1.92
N THR A 373 1.48 -12.72 -1.22
CA THR A 373 2.83 -12.48 -1.70
C THR A 373 3.68 -13.73 -1.43
N GLY A 374 4.31 -14.28 -2.46
CA GLY A 374 5.19 -15.45 -2.35
C GLY A 374 6.65 -15.09 -2.09
N VAL A 375 7.40 -15.99 -1.47
CA VAL A 375 8.83 -15.85 -1.15
C VAL A 375 9.60 -17.10 -1.56
N PHE A 376 10.56 -16.94 -2.46
CA PHE A 376 11.37 -18.03 -3.01
C PHE A 376 12.85 -17.71 -2.82
N VAL A 377 13.56 -18.51 -2.01
CA VAL A 377 14.95 -18.23 -1.65
C VAL A 377 15.85 -19.38 -2.09
N GLY A 378 16.82 -19.09 -2.95
CA GLY A 378 17.93 -19.99 -3.27
C GLY A 378 19.06 -19.86 -2.25
N GLN A 379 19.56 -20.99 -1.77
CA GLN A 379 20.70 -21.02 -0.83
C GLN A 379 21.61 -22.20 -1.15
N MET A 380 22.88 -22.06 -0.77
CA MET A 380 23.87 -23.12 -0.76
C MET A 380 24.73 -22.97 0.51
N GLY A 381 25.04 -24.06 1.20
CA GLY A 381 25.92 -24.05 2.38
C GLY A 381 25.27 -23.53 3.67
N ARG A 382 25.67 -24.10 4.81
CA ARG A 382 25.10 -23.79 6.15
C ARG A 382 26.20 -23.57 7.17
N ASP A 383 27.20 -22.79 6.77
CA ASP A 383 28.45 -22.63 7.52
C ASP A 383 28.21 -22.10 8.94
N TYR A 384 27.23 -21.21 9.14
CA TYR A 384 26.93 -20.67 10.46
C TYR A 384 26.38 -21.72 11.43
N TRP A 385 25.55 -22.63 10.94
CA TRP A 385 25.07 -23.76 11.73
C TRP A 385 26.22 -24.69 12.13
N GLU A 386 27.13 -24.97 11.20
CA GLU A 386 28.30 -25.79 11.51
C GLU A 386 29.22 -25.13 12.54
N LEU A 387 29.44 -23.81 12.44
CA LEU A 387 30.17 -23.03 13.44
C LEU A 387 29.51 -23.14 14.82
N GLN A 388 28.20 -22.93 14.90
CA GLN A 388 27.45 -23.05 16.15
C GLN A 388 27.52 -24.46 16.74
N ALA A 389 27.37 -25.51 15.92
CA ALA A 389 27.43 -26.89 16.38
C ALA A 389 28.82 -27.27 16.94
N ARG A 390 29.89 -26.61 16.49
CA ARG A 390 31.26 -26.85 16.95
C ARG A 390 31.62 -26.05 18.20
N GLN A 391 31.00 -24.89 18.41
CA GLN A 391 31.52 -23.86 19.33
C GLN A 391 30.48 -23.34 20.32
N SER A 392 29.23 -23.76 20.25
CA SER A 392 28.17 -23.25 21.11
C SER A 392 27.22 -24.37 21.54
N SER A 393 26.45 -24.13 22.60
CA SER A 393 25.29 -24.97 22.89
C SER A 393 24.22 -24.74 21.82
N LEU A 394 23.65 -25.83 21.31
CA LEU A 394 22.53 -25.79 20.37
C LEU A 394 21.22 -25.65 21.16
N ASP A 395 20.42 -24.67 20.78
CA ASP A 395 19.06 -24.47 21.26
C ASP A 395 18.10 -24.28 20.08
N LEU A 396 16.85 -23.97 20.38
CA LEU A 396 15.82 -23.81 19.36
C LEU A 396 16.04 -22.55 18.50
N HIS A 397 16.70 -21.51 19.03
CA HIS A 397 17.11 -20.35 18.24
C HIS A 397 18.23 -20.72 17.27
N ALA A 398 19.19 -21.59 17.65
CA ALA A 398 20.19 -22.12 16.71
C ALA A 398 19.54 -22.97 15.60
N LEU A 399 18.53 -23.79 15.94
CA LEU A 399 17.82 -24.62 14.97
C LEU A 399 17.06 -23.76 13.93
N THR A 400 16.34 -22.74 14.37
CA THR A 400 15.59 -21.84 13.48
C THR A 400 16.50 -20.81 12.80
N GLY A 401 17.61 -20.45 13.44
CA GLY A 401 18.57 -19.46 12.95
C GLY A 401 19.52 -19.98 11.88
N GLY A 402 19.82 -21.28 11.83
CA GLY A 402 20.64 -21.86 10.76
C GLY A 402 20.50 -23.38 10.58
N GLY A 403 19.81 -24.04 11.52
CA GLY A 403 19.55 -25.48 11.55
C GLY A 403 18.64 -26.02 10.44
N LEU A 404 17.77 -25.18 9.89
CA LEU A 404 16.76 -25.53 8.88
C LEU A 404 16.67 -24.43 7.83
N SER A 405 16.87 -24.76 6.56
CA SER A 405 16.88 -23.79 5.45
C SER A 405 15.50 -23.17 5.17
N SER A 406 14.41 -23.82 5.60
CA SER A 406 13.04 -23.30 5.46
C SER A 406 12.82 -21.94 6.14
N PHE A 407 13.63 -21.59 7.14
CA PHE A 407 13.53 -20.32 7.84
C PHE A 407 14.09 -19.13 7.06
N LEU A 408 14.85 -19.34 5.97
CA LEU A 408 15.29 -18.25 5.08
C LEU A 408 14.09 -17.54 4.44
N SER A 409 13.22 -18.30 3.76
CA SER A 409 11.98 -17.78 3.19
C SER A 409 10.91 -17.51 4.27
N GLY A 410 10.79 -18.41 5.24
CA GLY A 410 9.77 -18.33 6.29
C GLY A 410 9.89 -17.08 7.16
N ARG A 411 11.10 -16.60 7.45
CA ARG A 411 11.29 -15.37 8.26
C ARG A 411 10.89 -14.11 7.52
N ILE A 412 11.15 -14.01 6.21
CA ILE A 412 10.66 -12.90 5.38
C ILE A 412 9.12 -12.89 5.40
N SER A 413 8.51 -14.06 5.15
CA SER A 413 7.05 -14.20 5.19
C SER A 413 6.47 -13.83 6.56
N PHE A 414 7.12 -14.24 7.65
CA PHE A 414 6.69 -13.91 9.00
C PHE A 414 6.84 -12.42 9.32
N ALA A 415 7.99 -11.81 9.01
CA ALA A 415 8.28 -10.41 9.32
C ALA A 415 7.35 -9.43 8.58
N LEU A 416 6.92 -9.79 7.36
CA LEU A 416 6.07 -8.96 6.51
C LEU A 416 4.60 -9.43 6.46
N ASP A 417 4.23 -10.44 7.24
CA ASP A 417 2.91 -11.10 7.27
C ASP A 417 2.40 -11.57 5.88
N LEU A 418 3.28 -12.20 5.09
CA LEU A 418 2.96 -12.68 3.74
C LEU A 418 2.31 -14.07 3.77
N ARG A 419 1.29 -14.28 2.95
CA ARG A 419 0.46 -15.50 2.93
C ARG A 419 0.56 -16.33 1.65
N GLY A 420 1.48 -16.00 0.75
CA GLY A 420 1.78 -16.80 -0.45
C GLY A 420 2.71 -17.98 -0.16
N PRO A 421 3.11 -18.75 -1.20
CA PRO A 421 4.09 -19.83 -1.06
C PRO A 421 5.43 -19.31 -0.51
N SER A 422 5.99 -19.99 0.49
CA SER A 422 7.29 -19.68 1.09
C SER A 422 8.23 -20.88 0.97
N VAL A 423 9.21 -20.80 0.07
CA VAL A 423 10.05 -21.94 -0.31
C VAL A 423 11.53 -21.56 -0.28
N SER A 424 12.34 -22.40 0.37
CA SER A 424 13.79 -22.36 0.26
C SER A 424 14.27 -23.55 -0.59
N VAL A 425 15.14 -23.29 -1.57
CA VAL A 425 15.60 -24.30 -2.55
C VAL A 425 17.13 -24.38 -2.61
N ASP A 426 17.64 -25.60 -2.73
CA ASP A 426 19.06 -25.88 -2.96
C ASP A 426 19.22 -26.75 -4.23
N THR A 427 19.65 -26.11 -5.30
CA THR A 427 20.10 -26.75 -6.54
C THR A 427 21.57 -26.39 -6.83
N ALA A 428 22.38 -26.24 -5.77
CA ALA A 428 23.75 -25.74 -5.82
C ALA A 428 23.86 -24.36 -6.50
N CYS A 429 24.78 -24.20 -7.47
CA CYS A 429 25.04 -22.90 -8.12
C CYS A 429 23.83 -22.32 -8.89
N SER A 430 22.80 -23.12 -9.19
CA SER A 430 21.57 -22.65 -9.84
C SER A 430 20.45 -22.28 -8.86
N SER A 431 20.64 -22.44 -7.54
CA SER A 431 19.60 -22.27 -6.51
C SER A 431 18.77 -20.99 -6.67
N SER A 432 19.44 -19.84 -6.80
CA SER A 432 18.75 -18.55 -6.89
C SER A 432 18.04 -18.30 -8.23
N LEU A 433 18.54 -18.83 -9.35
CA LEU A 433 17.80 -18.74 -10.62
C LEU A 433 16.62 -19.73 -10.65
N THR A 434 16.75 -20.88 -9.98
CA THR A 434 15.62 -21.77 -9.69
C THR A 434 14.56 -21.06 -8.86
N ALA A 435 14.95 -20.26 -7.87
CA ALA A 435 14.01 -19.45 -7.09
C ALA A 435 13.26 -18.42 -7.97
N VAL A 436 13.94 -17.74 -8.89
CA VAL A 436 13.29 -16.87 -9.90
C VAL A 436 12.33 -17.65 -10.78
N HIS A 437 12.71 -18.86 -11.24
CA HIS A 437 11.83 -19.72 -12.03
C HIS A 437 10.55 -20.11 -11.27
N LEU A 438 10.66 -20.50 -10.01
CA LEU A 438 9.53 -20.86 -9.16
C LEU A 438 8.62 -19.67 -8.85
N ALA A 439 9.20 -18.49 -8.59
CA ALA A 439 8.45 -17.26 -8.41
C ALA A 439 7.66 -16.90 -9.68
N TRP A 440 8.31 -16.97 -10.85
CA TRP A 440 7.66 -16.78 -12.14
C TRP A 440 6.51 -17.78 -12.34
N GLN A 441 6.71 -19.07 -12.06
CA GLN A 441 5.64 -20.09 -12.14
C GLN A 441 4.47 -19.79 -11.19
N SER A 442 4.75 -19.40 -9.95
CA SER A 442 3.72 -19.08 -8.96
C SER A 442 2.84 -17.91 -9.39
N LEU A 443 3.43 -16.89 -10.04
CA LEU A 443 2.69 -15.79 -10.66
C LEU A 443 1.85 -16.27 -11.86
N GLN A 444 2.39 -17.13 -12.74
CA GLN A 444 1.63 -17.70 -13.86
C GLN A 444 0.40 -18.49 -13.40
N LEU A 445 0.51 -19.21 -12.27
CA LEU A 445 -0.55 -20.03 -11.73
C LEU A 445 -1.56 -19.23 -10.88
N GLY A 446 -1.22 -18.00 -10.49
CA GLY A 446 -2.03 -17.17 -9.60
C GLY A 446 -1.99 -17.59 -8.12
N ASP A 447 -0.98 -18.39 -7.74
CA ASP A 447 -0.67 -18.73 -6.35
C ASP A 447 -0.07 -17.54 -5.60
N SER A 448 0.62 -16.65 -6.33
CA SER A 448 1.14 -15.37 -5.84
C SER A 448 0.61 -14.21 -6.68
N ASP A 449 0.31 -13.08 -6.03
CA ASP A 449 -0.03 -11.81 -6.70
C ASP A 449 1.22 -10.91 -6.89
N VAL A 450 2.18 -11.06 -5.97
CA VAL A 450 3.54 -10.48 -5.97
C VAL A 450 4.47 -11.59 -5.50
N ALA A 451 5.70 -11.67 -6.01
CA ALA A 451 6.66 -12.67 -5.58
C ALA A 451 8.05 -12.06 -5.33
N LEU A 452 8.66 -12.39 -4.20
CA LEU A 452 10.05 -12.11 -3.89
C LEU A 452 10.88 -13.33 -4.31
N ALA A 453 11.82 -13.14 -5.23
CA ALA A 453 12.81 -14.15 -5.59
C ALA A 453 14.18 -13.71 -5.08
N ALA A 454 14.87 -14.59 -4.36
CA ALA A 454 16.10 -14.24 -3.67
C ALA A 454 17.17 -15.31 -3.77
N GLY A 455 18.41 -14.92 -3.51
CA GLY A 455 19.57 -15.78 -3.37
C GLY A 455 20.48 -15.29 -2.25
N ALA A 456 21.00 -16.20 -1.43
CA ALA A 456 22.01 -15.88 -0.42
C ALA A 456 23.13 -16.92 -0.41
N ASN A 457 24.36 -16.44 -0.22
CA ASN A 457 25.55 -17.26 -0.03
C ASN A 457 26.60 -16.49 0.79
N LEU A 458 27.18 -17.12 1.82
CA LEU A 458 28.30 -16.57 2.58
C LEU A 458 29.40 -17.61 2.74
N VAL A 459 30.64 -17.16 2.84
CA VAL A 459 31.84 -18.01 2.90
C VAL A 459 32.45 -17.86 4.29
N LEU A 460 31.89 -18.57 5.28
CA LEU A 460 32.34 -18.47 6.67
C LEU A 460 33.35 -19.56 7.05
N LEU A 461 33.33 -20.69 6.34
CA LEU A 461 34.18 -21.85 6.60
C LEU A 461 35.08 -22.22 5.40
N PRO A 462 36.36 -22.59 5.65
CA PRO A 462 37.34 -22.92 4.60
C PRO A 462 37.18 -24.31 3.97
N GLU A 463 36.37 -25.21 4.55
CA GLU A 463 36.32 -26.63 4.20
C GLU A 463 35.89 -26.88 2.76
N LEU A 464 34.82 -26.21 2.31
CA LEU A 464 34.35 -26.34 0.93
C LEU A 464 35.39 -25.83 -0.07
N ALA A 465 36.10 -24.74 0.26
CA ALA A 465 37.19 -24.25 -0.57
C ALA A 465 38.32 -25.29 -0.69
N ALA A 466 38.67 -25.96 0.41
CA ALA A 466 39.67 -27.03 0.39
C ALA A 466 39.23 -28.25 -0.45
N ILE A 467 37.95 -28.60 -0.42
CA ILE A 467 37.40 -29.68 -1.26
C ILE A 467 37.45 -29.29 -2.75
N TYR A 468 37.00 -28.09 -3.11
CA TYR A 468 37.05 -27.61 -4.50
C TYR A 468 38.48 -27.50 -5.04
N GLU A 469 39.44 -27.14 -4.19
CA GLU A 469 40.85 -27.18 -4.53
C GLU A 469 41.33 -28.60 -4.84
N GLN A 470 41.00 -29.59 -3.99
CA GLN A 470 41.41 -30.99 -4.17
C GLN A 470 40.93 -31.59 -5.50
N VAL A 471 39.73 -31.20 -5.96
CA VAL A 471 39.18 -31.66 -7.24
C VAL A 471 39.48 -30.74 -8.42
N GLY A 472 40.29 -29.68 -8.21
CA GLY A 472 40.79 -28.82 -9.27
C GLY A 472 39.78 -27.82 -9.85
N LEU A 473 38.76 -27.43 -9.09
CA LEU A 473 37.73 -26.47 -9.53
C LEU A 473 38.08 -25.01 -9.23
N MET A 474 39.00 -24.77 -8.29
CA MET A 474 39.43 -23.42 -7.88
C MET A 474 40.52 -22.85 -8.80
N SER A 475 40.41 -21.55 -9.14
CA SER A 475 41.42 -20.83 -9.91
C SER A 475 42.73 -20.68 -9.11
N ARG A 476 43.87 -20.93 -9.77
CA ARG A 476 45.21 -20.68 -9.19
C ARG A 476 45.55 -19.20 -9.15
N ARG A 477 44.94 -18.43 -10.06
CA ARG A 477 45.17 -17.00 -10.23
C ARG A 477 44.21 -16.15 -9.40
N GLY A 478 43.26 -16.80 -8.71
CA GLY A 478 42.32 -16.12 -7.84
C GLY A 478 41.27 -15.31 -8.59
N ARG A 479 40.92 -15.65 -9.84
CA ARG A 479 39.91 -14.93 -10.64
C ARG A 479 39.10 -15.86 -11.53
N CYS A 480 37.82 -15.57 -11.70
CA CYS A 480 36.96 -16.23 -12.69
C CYS A 480 37.19 -15.58 -14.06
N ARG A 481 38.01 -16.19 -14.93
CA ARG A 481 38.36 -15.61 -16.25
C ARG A 481 37.48 -16.16 -17.38
N PHE A 482 36.17 -15.96 -17.26
CA PHE A 482 35.21 -16.44 -18.27
C PHE A 482 35.51 -15.85 -19.66
N GLY A 483 35.51 -16.72 -20.68
CA GLY A 483 35.73 -16.34 -22.07
C GLY A 483 37.19 -16.05 -22.44
N ASP A 484 38.12 -16.16 -21.49
CA ASP A 484 39.56 -16.01 -21.72
C ASP A 484 40.24 -17.38 -21.88
N ALA A 485 41.27 -17.47 -22.71
CA ALA A 485 42.03 -18.69 -22.97
C ALA A 485 42.75 -19.22 -21.72
N THR A 486 42.93 -18.40 -20.69
CA THR A 486 43.62 -18.75 -19.43
C THR A 486 42.69 -19.09 -18.27
N GLY A 487 41.39 -19.27 -18.52
CA GLY A 487 40.42 -19.76 -17.53
C GLY A 487 40.84 -21.08 -16.89
N ASP A 488 41.08 -21.08 -15.57
CA ASP A 488 41.64 -22.21 -14.82
C ASP A 488 40.81 -22.63 -13.59
N GLY A 489 39.59 -22.11 -13.45
CA GLY A 489 38.72 -22.37 -12.30
C GLY A 489 37.95 -21.13 -11.85
N PHE A 490 37.13 -21.30 -10.81
CA PHE A 490 36.41 -20.19 -10.18
C PHE A 490 37.05 -19.76 -8.85
N VAL A 491 36.60 -18.63 -8.32
CA VAL A 491 36.84 -18.20 -6.95
C VAL A 491 35.52 -18.05 -6.23
N ARG A 492 35.45 -18.53 -4.99
CA ARG A 492 34.23 -18.43 -4.16
C ARG A 492 33.94 -16.96 -3.81
N SER A 493 32.67 -16.65 -3.67
CA SER A 493 32.22 -15.32 -3.33
C SER A 493 30.99 -15.35 -2.45
N GLU A 494 30.73 -14.21 -1.82
CA GLU A 494 29.56 -13.94 -1.00
C GLU A 494 28.56 -13.10 -1.77
N GLY A 495 27.29 -13.19 -1.41
CA GLY A 495 26.28 -12.35 -2.03
C GLY A 495 24.88 -12.61 -1.54
N VAL A 496 24.09 -11.55 -1.48
CA VAL A 496 22.65 -11.59 -1.25
C VAL A 496 21.98 -10.73 -2.32
N GLY A 497 20.94 -11.26 -2.95
CA GLY A 497 20.14 -10.51 -3.92
C GLY A 497 18.66 -10.86 -3.78
N VAL A 498 17.79 -9.86 -3.92
CA VAL A 498 16.34 -10.00 -3.90
C VAL A 498 15.75 -9.18 -5.06
N VAL A 499 14.80 -9.75 -5.78
CA VAL A 499 14.00 -9.04 -6.78
C VAL A 499 12.51 -9.20 -6.48
N VAL A 500 11.75 -8.14 -6.75
CA VAL A 500 10.30 -8.11 -6.62
C VAL A 500 9.67 -8.29 -7.99
N LEU A 501 8.84 -9.32 -8.12
CA LEU A 501 8.21 -9.75 -9.37
C LEU A 501 6.69 -9.59 -9.29
N LYS A 502 6.10 -9.16 -10.40
CA LYS A 502 4.65 -8.94 -10.50
C LYS A 502 4.17 -9.17 -11.93
N PRO A 503 2.93 -9.65 -12.17
CA PRO A 503 2.41 -9.74 -13.54
C PRO A 503 2.43 -8.35 -14.19
N LEU A 504 2.93 -8.24 -15.42
CA LEU A 504 3.19 -6.95 -16.08
C LEU A 504 1.93 -6.09 -16.18
N ALA A 505 0.77 -6.71 -16.41
CA ALA A 505 -0.50 -5.98 -16.46
C ALA A 505 -0.83 -5.33 -15.11
N GLN A 506 -0.61 -6.03 -14.00
CA GLN A 506 -0.85 -5.51 -12.66
C GLN A 506 0.20 -4.47 -12.26
N ALA A 507 1.48 -4.68 -12.61
CA ALA A 507 2.53 -3.69 -12.39
C ALA A 507 2.18 -2.35 -13.06
N ARG A 508 1.68 -2.38 -14.29
CA ARG A 508 1.21 -1.18 -15.01
C ARG A 508 -0.04 -0.55 -14.38
N ALA A 509 -1.01 -1.37 -13.99
CA ALA A 509 -2.23 -0.89 -13.35
C ALA A 509 -1.94 -0.15 -12.04
N ASP A 510 -0.92 -0.61 -11.30
CA ASP A 510 -0.53 -0.05 -10.01
C ASP A 510 0.54 1.06 -10.13
N GLY A 511 0.93 1.43 -11.36
CA GLY A 511 1.93 2.48 -11.61
C GLY A 511 3.36 2.10 -11.20
N ASN A 512 3.67 0.80 -11.06
CA ASN A 512 5.01 0.38 -10.68
C ASN A 512 6.02 0.66 -11.81
N ARG A 513 7.22 1.10 -11.43
CA ARG A 513 8.40 1.09 -12.32
C ARG A 513 8.67 -0.35 -12.77
N VAL A 514 9.07 -0.50 -14.03
CA VAL A 514 9.46 -1.80 -14.61
C VAL A 514 10.89 -1.72 -15.11
N TYR A 515 11.82 -2.38 -14.42
CA TYR A 515 13.22 -2.46 -14.84
C TYR A 515 13.40 -3.31 -16.10
N ALA A 516 12.78 -4.48 -16.10
CA ALA A 516 12.78 -5.44 -17.21
C ALA A 516 11.56 -6.36 -17.11
N VAL A 517 11.32 -7.15 -18.15
CA VAL A 517 10.22 -8.11 -18.23
C VAL A 517 10.78 -9.51 -18.45
N ILE A 518 10.40 -10.46 -17.60
CA ILE A 518 10.62 -11.90 -17.81
C ILE A 518 9.61 -12.38 -18.85
N ALA A 519 10.08 -12.61 -20.07
CA ALA A 519 9.27 -13.13 -21.17
C ALA A 519 9.08 -14.65 -21.07
N GLY A 520 10.08 -15.38 -20.57
CA GLY A 520 9.99 -16.82 -20.39
C GLY A 520 11.10 -17.39 -19.51
N SER A 521 10.85 -18.57 -18.94
CA SER A 521 11.84 -19.29 -18.14
C SER A 521 11.66 -20.81 -18.26
N ALA A 522 12.77 -21.54 -18.24
CA ALA A 522 12.79 -23.00 -18.21
C ALA A 522 13.82 -23.54 -17.22
N SER A 523 13.58 -24.77 -16.76
CA SER A 523 14.52 -25.56 -15.96
C SER A 523 14.53 -27.01 -16.43
N ASN A 524 15.71 -27.64 -16.44
CA ASN A 524 15.88 -29.06 -16.76
C ASN A 524 17.06 -29.68 -15.97
N ASN A 525 17.47 -30.89 -16.32
CA ASN A 525 18.60 -31.59 -15.70
C ASN A 525 19.51 -32.27 -16.73
N ASP A 526 20.81 -32.30 -16.45
CA ASP A 526 21.84 -32.93 -17.27
C ASP A 526 21.69 -34.47 -17.37
N GLY A 527 21.05 -35.11 -16.39
CA GLY A 527 20.94 -36.55 -16.32
C GLY A 527 22.30 -37.23 -16.34
N SER A 528 22.48 -38.22 -17.22
CA SER A 528 23.77 -38.88 -17.45
C SER A 528 24.57 -38.29 -18.62
N GLY A 529 24.12 -37.17 -19.22
CA GLY A 529 24.65 -36.63 -20.47
C GLY A 529 26.11 -36.17 -20.41
N GLY A 530 26.55 -35.67 -19.25
CA GLY A 530 27.93 -35.22 -19.02
C GLY A 530 28.94 -36.35 -18.73
N GLY A 531 28.48 -37.60 -18.61
CA GLY A 531 29.32 -38.77 -18.32
C GLY A 531 29.80 -38.90 -16.86
N SER A 532 29.54 -37.89 -16.03
CA SER A 532 29.79 -37.86 -14.58
C SER A 532 28.72 -36.99 -13.91
N LEU A 533 28.45 -37.23 -12.62
CA LEU A 533 27.44 -36.47 -11.85
C LEU A 533 27.70 -34.95 -11.82
N VAL A 534 28.97 -34.54 -11.86
CA VAL A 534 29.40 -33.14 -11.74
C VAL A 534 29.85 -32.53 -13.07
N ALA A 535 29.74 -33.28 -14.17
CA ALA A 535 30.14 -32.82 -15.49
C ALA A 535 28.92 -32.25 -16.23
N PRO A 536 29.01 -31.03 -16.81
CA PRO A 536 27.89 -30.42 -17.52
C PRO A 536 27.59 -31.14 -18.85
N ALA A 537 26.35 -31.08 -19.32
CA ALA A 537 25.90 -31.71 -20.56
C ALA A 537 25.47 -30.68 -21.62
N GLN A 538 26.21 -30.58 -22.73
CA GLN A 538 25.93 -29.60 -23.80
C GLN A 538 24.51 -29.72 -24.36
N ASP A 539 24.04 -30.95 -24.62
CA ASP A 539 22.72 -31.21 -25.18
C ASP A 539 21.57 -30.81 -24.23
N ALA A 540 21.79 -30.93 -22.93
CA ALA A 540 20.82 -30.47 -21.92
C ALA A 540 20.77 -28.95 -21.86
N GLN A 541 21.91 -28.26 -21.96
CA GLN A 541 21.96 -26.80 -22.05
C GLN A 541 21.29 -26.28 -23.32
N GLU A 542 21.53 -26.90 -24.47
CA GLU A 542 20.86 -26.54 -25.74
C GLU A 542 19.34 -26.68 -25.65
N ARG A 543 18.83 -27.79 -25.08
CA ARG A 543 17.39 -28.00 -24.88
C ARG A 543 16.78 -26.95 -23.95
N LEU A 544 17.47 -26.65 -22.85
CA LEU A 544 17.03 -25.64 -21.88
C LEU A 544 16.85 -24.27 -22.54
N LEU A 545 17.85 -23.84 -23.31
CA LEU A 545 17.83 -22.55 -24.00
C LEU A 545 16.65 -22.49 -24.97
N ARG A 546 16.42 -23.55 -25.77
CA ARG A 546 15.27 -23.62 -26.69
C ARG A 546 13.93 -23.61 -25.96
N ASP A 547 13.78 -24.38 -24.89
CA ASP A 547 12.54 -24.44 -24.10
C ASP A 547 12.18 -23.06 -23.50
N ALA A 548 13.17 -22.31 -23.02
CA ALA A 548 12.96 -20.98 -22.47
C ALA A 548 12.57 -19.96 -23.55
N LEU A 549 13.23 -20.01 -24.71
CA LEU A 549 12.93 -19.16 -25.87
C LEU A 549 11.55 -19.45 -26.46
N ASP A 550 11.17 -20.73 -26.56
CA ASP A 550 9.85 -21.16 -27.02
C ASP A 550 8.75 -20.66 -26.07
N ARG A 551 8.97 -20.72 -24.75
CA ARG A 551 8.04 -20.15 -23.75
C ARG A 551 7.97 -18.63 -23.82
N ALA A 552 9.08 -17.97 -24.13
CA ALA A 552 9.13 -16.53 -24.35
C ALA A 552 8.52 -16.11 -25.70
N GLY A 553 8.34 -17.03 -26.65
CA GLY A 553 7.97 -16.69 -28.02
C GLY A 553 9.03 -15.84 -28.73
N VAL A 554 10.30 -16.02 -28.38
CA VAL A 554 11.45 -15.25 -28.88
C VAL A 554 12.28 -16.10 -29.83
N ASP A 555 12.58 -15.57 -31.01
CA ASP A 555 13.52 -16.21 -31.95
C ASP A 555 14.94 -16.16 -31.36
N PRO A 556 15.73 -17.26 -31.37
CA PRO A 556 17.12 -17.23 -30.95
C PRO A 556 17.95 -16.09 -31.59
N ALA A 557 17.72 -15.74 -32.85
CA ALA A 557 18.44 -14.67 -33.53
C ALA A 557 18.12 -13.27 -32.97
N ALA A 558 17.04 -13.12 -32.21
CA ALA A 558 16.67 -11.86 -31.55
C ALA A 558 17.43 -11.63 -30.23
N VAL A 559 18.09 -12.65 -29.65
CA VAL A 559 18.81 -12.52 -28.37
C VAL A 559 20.12 -11.78 -28.57
N ASP A 560 20.23 -10.59 -27.97
CA ASP A 560 21.39 -9.71 -28.11
C ASP A 560 22.52 -10.02 -27.13
N TYR A 561 22.15 -10.47 -25.93
CA TYR A 561 23.08 -10.65 -24.83
C TYR A 561 22.76 -11.92 -24.03
N VAL A 562 23.77 -12.65 -23.60
CA VAL A 562 23.62 -13.72 -22.62
C VAL A 562 24.58 -13.50 -21.45
N GLU A 563 24.01 -13.37 -20.26
CA GLU A 563 24.73 -13.53 -19.00
C GLU A 563 24.86 -15.03 -18.71
N ALA A 564 26.06 -15.54 -18.97
CA ALA A 564 26.42 -16.94 -18.86
C ALA A 564 26.56 -17.39 -17.40
N HIS A 565 26.48 -18.71 -17.18
CA HIS A 565 26.93 -19.31 -15.93
C HIS A 565 28.43 -19.04 -15.74
N GLY A 566 29.23 -19.22 -16.79
CA GLY A 566 30.56 -18.63 -16.97
C GLY A 566 31.44 -18.59 -15.74
N THR A 567 31.84 -19.76 -15.26
CA THR A 567 32.68 -19.92 -14.05
C THR A 567 34.15 -19.68 -14.31
N GLY A 568 34.60 -19.59 -15.57
CA GLY A 568 36.02 -19.49 -15.91
C GLY A 568 36.72 -20.85 -15.86
N THR A 569 35.96 -21.95 -15.95
CA THR A 569 36.52 -23.30 -16.04
C THR A 569 36.71 -23.65 -17.51
N ASN A 570 37.92 -24.01 -17.94
CA ASN A 570 38.18 -24.27 -19.37
C ASN A 570 37.20 -25.29 -20.00
N THR A 571 36.88 -26.37 -19.30
CA THR A 571 35.92 -27.38 -19.79
C THR A 571 34.47 -26.87 -19.76
N GLY A 572 34.06 -26.19 -18.68
CA GLY A 572 32.69 -25.69 -18.52
C GLY A 572 32.39 -24.58 -19.52
N ASP A 573 33.29 -23.59 -19.64
CA ASP A 573 33.19 -22.49 -20.58
C ASP A 573 33.15 -23.01 -22.03
N ALA A 574 33.95 -24.03 -22.38
CA ALA A 574 33.92 -24.64 -23.71
C ALA A 574 32.57 -25.32 -24.03
N ILE A 575 31.94 -25.98 -23.05
CA ILE A 575 30.63 -26.62 -23.21
C ILE A 575 29.53 -25.56 -23.34
N GLU A 576 29.54 -24.55 -22.47
CA GLU A 576 28.56 -23.47 -22.47
C GLU A 576 28.64 -22.63 -23.75
N LEU A 577 29.83 -22.19 -24.17
CA LEU A 577 30.01 -21.41 -25.39
C LEU A 577 29.58 -22.18 -26.64
N ARG A 578 29.76 -23.51 -26.69
CA ARG A 578 29.27 -24.35 -27.79
C ARG A 578 27.75 -24.47 -27.78
N ALA A 579 27.14 -24.69 -26.63
CA ALA A 579 25.68 -24.74 -26.51
C ALA A 579 25.05 -23.41 -26.96
N LEU A 580 25.61 -22.27 -26.50
CA LEU A 580 25.19 -20.94 -26.92
C LEU A 580 25.37 -20.74 -28.43
N SER A 581 26.53 -21.09 -28.99
CA SER A 581 26.81 -20.98 -30.43
C SER A 581 25.83 -21.81 -31.27
N GLN A 582 25.48 -23.01 -30.81
CA GLN A 582 24.55 -23.91 -31.50
C GLN A 582 23.10 -23.43 -31.47
N VAL A 583 22.68 -22.74 -30.41
CA VAL A 583 21.31 -22.20 -30.29
C VAL A 583 21.17 -20.85 -30.98
N PHE A 584 22.16 -19.96 -30.81
CA PHE A 584 22.14 -18.59 -31.30
C PHE A 584 22.81 -18.38 -32.67
N GLY A 585 23.35 -19.43 -33.30
CA GLY A 585 24.07 -19.39 -34.58
C GLY A 585 23.25 -19.15 -35.85
N GLY A 586 21.99 -18.73 -35.72
CA GLY A 586 21.19 -18.30 -36.87
C GLY A 586 21.73 -17.01 -37.49
N THR A 587 21.54 -16.82 -38.81
CA THR A 587 21.94 -15.57 -39.47
C THR A 587 21.12 -14.40 -38.94
N ARG A 588 21.76 -13.51 -38.16
CA ARG A 588 21.12 -12.27 -37.69
C ARG A 588 20.96 -11.29 -38.86
N PRO A 589 19.83 -10.55 -38.96
CA PRO A 589 19.56 -9.66 -40.09
C PRO A 589 20.62 -8.58 -40.33
N ASP A 590 21.33 -8.17 -39.27
CA ASP A 590 22.35 -7.12 -39.26
C ASP A 590 23.78 -7.65 -39.18
N GLY A 591 23.97 -8.98 -39.11
CA GLY A 591 25.27 -9.64 -39.01
C GLY A 591 26.02 -9.43 -37.69
N ARG A 592 25.41 -8.81 -36.66
CA ARG A 592 26.07 -8.60 -35.36
C ARG A 592 26.16 -9.91 -34.56
N PRO A 593 27.21 -10.13 -33.75
CA PRO A 593 27.27 -11.29 -32.87
C PRO A 593 26.30 -11.14 -31.68
N CYS A 594 25.86 -12.25 -31.08
CA CYS A 594 25.30 -12.28 -29.73
C CYS A 594 26.42 -12.04 -28.73
N LEU A 595 26.25 -11.04 -27.87
CA LEU A 595 27.23 -10.73 -26.83
C LEU A 595 27.07 -11.71 -25.67
N VAL A 596 28.17 -12.10 -25.04
CA VAL A 596 28.16 -13.02 -23.89
C VAL A 596 29.09 -12.46 -22.80
N GLY A 597 28.66 -12.53 -21.55
CA GLY A 597 29.46 -12.12 -20.40
C GLY A 597 29.12 -12.90 -19.14
N SER A 598 29.81 -12.60 -18.04
CA SER A 598 29.53 -13.18 -16.72
C SER A 598 29.86 -12.15 -15.65
N VAL A 599 28.98 -11.94 -14.69
CA VAL A 599 29.19 -11.09 -13.51
C VAL A 599 30.34 -11.60 -12.65
N LYS A 600 30.68 -12.90 -12.78
CA LYS A 600 31.70 -13.56 -11.96
C LYS A 600 33.10 -13.03 -12.24
N THR A 601 33.32 -12.39 -13.38
CA THR A 601 34.58 -11.70 -13.69
C THR A 601 34.80 -10.47 -12.81
N ASN A 602 33.73 -9.90 -12.25
CA ASN A 602 33.79 -8.74 -11.36
C ASN A 602 33.80 -9.16 -9.89
N ILE A 603 32.91 -10.08 -9.48
CA ILE A 603 32.67 -10.34 -8.05
C ILE A 603 33.08 -11.75 -7.60
N GLY A 604 33.62 -12.60 -8.47
CA GLY A 604 33.79 -14.03 -8.18
C GLY A 604 32.49 -14.82 -8.29
N HIS A 605 32.45 -16.07 -7.83
CA HIS A 605 31.30 -16.95 -7.93
C HIS A 605 30.52 -17.05 -6.61
N PRO A 606 29.38 -16.37 -6.45
CA PRO A 606 28.64 -16.38 -5.19
C PRO A 606 27.69 -17.58 -5.05
N GLU A 607 28.07 -18.72 -5.62
CA GLU A 607 27.44 -20.04 -5.44
C GLU A 607 25.89 -20.00 -5.43
N GLY A 608 25.24 -20.19 -4.27
CA GLY A 608 23.78 -20.18 -4.16
C GLY A 608 23.12 -18.88 -4.64
N ALA A 609 23.83 -17.75 -4.58
CA ALA A 609 23.41 -16.43 -5.06
C ALA A 609 23.89 -16.11 -6.49
N ALA A 610 24.61 -17.00 -7.17
CA ALA A 610 25.17 -16.72 -8.50
C ALA A 610 24.12 -16.40 -9.58
N GLY A 611 22.98 -17.11 -9.54
CA GLY A 611 21.87 -16.87 -10.45
C GLY A 611 21.27 -15.48 -10.30
N ILE A 612 20.97 -15.06 -9.07
CA ILE A 612 20.38 -13.74 -8.82
C ILE A 612 21.37 -12.60 -9.10
N SER A 613 22.67 -12.76 -8.85
CA SER A 613 23.68 -11.74 -9.19
C SER A 613 23.76 -11.48 -10.70
N GLY A 614 23.80 -12.55 -11.51
CA GLY A 614 23.77 -12.42 -12.98
C GLY A 614 22.43 -11.89 -13.49
N PHE A 615 21.33 -12.30 -12.87
CA PHE A 615 20.00 -11.80 -13.18
C PHE A 615 19.89 -10.29 -12.95
N ILE A 616 20.32 -9.79 -11.78
CA ILE A 616 20.31 -8.36 -11.45
C ILE A 616 21.19 -7.56 -12.43
N LYS A 617 22.42 -8.00 -12.71
CA LYS A 617 23.28 -7.36 -13.73
C LYS A 617 22.55 -7.22 -15.07
N THR A 618 21.88 -8.28 -15.50
CA THR A 618 21.19 -8.31 -16.80
C THR A 618 19.96 -7.40 -16.80
N VAL A 619 19.17 -7.39 -15.71
CA VAL A 619 18.03 -6.49 -15.54
C VAL A 619 18.49 -5.02 -15.59
N LEU A 620 19.57 -4.67 -14.88
CA LEU A 620 20.16 -3.33 -14.92
C LEU A 620 20.69 -2.98 -16.32
N SER A 621 21.31 -3.94 -17.01
CA SER A 621 21.80 -3.75 -18.38
C SER A 621 20.65 -3.45 -19.36
N VAL A 622 19.53 -4.16 -19.23
CA VAL A 622 18.30 -3.91 -20.03
C VAL A 622 17.72 -2.54 -19.71
N HIS A 623 17.62 -2.19 -18.42
CA HIS A 623 17.06 -0.92 -17.95
C HIS A 623 17.87 0.29 -18.44
N HIS A 624 19.20 0.25 -18.29
CA HIS A 624 20.10 1.31 -18.76
C HIS A 624 20.46 1.20 -20.25
N ARG A 625 19.97 0.16 -20.94
CA ARG A 625 20.27 -0.13 -22.35
C ARG A 625 21.78 -0.16 -22.66
N LEU A 626 22.58 -0.69 -21.74
CA LEU A 626 24.04 -0.74 -21.83
C LEU A 626 24.55 -2.09 -21.29
N ILE A 627 25.43 -2.76 -22.04
CA ILE A 627 26.05 -4.05 -21.66
C ILE A 627 27.42 -3.76 -21.04
N PRO A 628 27.69 -4.13 -19.77
CA PRO A 628 29.00 -3.97 -19.17
C PRO A 628 30.09 -4.81 -19.85
N GLY A 629 31.32 -4.29 -19.89
CA GLY A 629 32.49 -5.01 -20.40
C GLY A 629 33.01 -6.08 -19.44
N ASN A 630 33.78 -7.04 -19.97
CA ASN A 630 34.51 -8.04 -19.19
C ASN A 630 35.90 -7.48 -18.82
N PRO A 631 36.19 -7.19 -17.55
CA PRO A 631 37.43 -6.55 -17.13
C PRO A 631 38.65 -7.49 -17.15
N LEU A 632 38.44 -8.81 -17.34
CA LEU A 632 39.50 -9.83 -17.23
C LEU A 632 39.87 -10.48 -18.57
N LEU A 633 39.20 -10.12 -19.66
CA LEU A 633 39.45 -10.71 -20.97
C LEU A 633 40.72 -10.14 -21.60
N THR A 634 41.69 -11.01 -21.85
CA THR A 634 42.98 -10.68 -22.48
C THR A 634 43.20 -11.41 -23.80
N GLU A 635 42.92 -12.72 -23.83
CA GLU A 635 43.00 -13.56 -25.02
C GLU A 635 41.70 -14.38 -25.13
N PRO A 636 40.93 -14.29 -26.23
CA PRO A 636 39.65 -15.00 -26.34
C PRO A 636 39.80 -16.52 -26.27
N HIS A 637 38.86 -17.17 -25.60
CA HIS A 637 38.77 -18.63 -25.52
C HIS A 637 38.66 -19.25 -26.94
N PRO A 638 39.30 -20.41 -27.22
CA PRO A 638 39.37 -20.98 -28.58
C PRO A 638 38.02 -21.14 -29.31
N VAL A 639 36.94 -21.43 -28.58
CA VAL A 639 35.57 -21.55 -29.15
C VAL A 639 35.08 -20.22 -29.75
N LEU A 640 35.49 -19.07 -29.20
CA LEU A 640 35.18 -17.73 -29.73
C LEU A 640 35.99 -17.39 -30.99
N LEU A 641 37.00 -18.20 -31.34
CA LEU A 641 37.82 -18.01 -32.53
C LEU A 641 37.47 -19.01 -33.66
N GLU A 642 36.54 -19.95 -33.40
CA GLU A 642 36.09 -20.92 -34.40
C GLU A 642 35.37 -20.19 -35.55
N PRO A 643 35.69 -20.52 -36.83
CA PRO A 643 35.07 -19.85 -37.98
C PRO A 643 33.53 -19.95 -37.95
N GLY A 644 32.85 -18.81 -38.05
CA GLY A 644 31.39 -18.75 -38.07
C GLY A 644 30.73 -18.73 -36.69
N THR A 645 31.50 -18.63 -35.60
CA THR A 645 30.93 -18.44 -34.26
C THR A 645 30.10 -17.14 -34.19
N PRO A 646 28.84 -17.20 -33.70
CA PRO A 646 27.95 -16.05 -33.63
C PRO A 646 28.16 -15.24 -32.35
N LEU A 647 29.18 -15.54 -31.55
CA LEU A 647 29.35 -15.02 -30.20
C LEU A 647 30.53 -14.05 -30.11
N SER A 648 30.43 -13.06 -29.22
CA SER A 648 31.53 -12.18 -28.86
C SER A 648 31.45 -11.78 -27.39
N VAL A 649 32.60 -11.54 -26.75
CA VAL A 649 32.68 -11.08 -25.35
C VAL A 649 33.16 -9.63 -25.36
N PRO A 650 32.35 -8.66 -24.88
CA PRO A 650 32.76 -7.26 -24.87
C PRO A 650 33.82 -7.02 -23.80
N THR A 651 34.84 -6.20 -24.09
CA THR A 651 35.83 -5.72 -23.11
C THR A 651 35.47 -4.35 -22.54
N GLU A 652 34.71 -3.55 -23.29
CA GLU A 652 34.24 -2.21 -22.94
C GLU A 652 32.71 -2.19 -22.95
N PRO A 653 32.05 -1.23 -22.27
CA PRO A 653 30.60 -1.09 -22.32
C PRO A 653 30.04 -0.93 -23.75
N VAL A 654 28.97 -1.65 -24.08
CA VAL A 654 28.33 -1.63 -25.41
C VAL A 654 26.85 -1.25 -25.30
N ALA A 655 26.45 -0.15 -25.94
CA ALA A 655 25.05 0.28 -25.97
C ALA A 655 24.19 -0.61 -26.87
N TRP A 656 22.93 -0.85 -26.47
CA TRP A 656 21.94 -1.42 -27.38
C TRP A 656 21.54 -0.40 -28.46
N PRO A 657 21.29 -0.82 -29.71
CA PRO A 657 20.78 0.08 -30.74
C PRO A 657 19.49 0.77 -30.30
N GLU A 658 19.38 2.07 -30.55
CA GLU A 658 18.23 2.90 -30.12
C GLU A 658 16.88 2.34 -30.60
N ASP A 659 16.80 1.88 -31.85
CA ASP A 659 15.57 1.36 -32.47
C ASP A 659 15.25 -0.12 -32.14
N SER A 660 16.03 -0.76 -31.27
CA SER A 660 15.84 -2.18 -30.89
C SER A 660 15.28 -2.32 -29.48
N SER A 661 14.47 -3.34 -29.24
CA SER A 661 14.10 -3.73 -27.88
C SER A 661 15.14 -4.72 -27.35
N PRO A 662 15.85 -4.43 -26.26
CA PRO A 662 16.81 -5.34 -25.67
C PRO A 662 16.19 -6.71 -25.40
N VAL A 663 16.85 -7.77 -25.87
CA VAL A 663 16.53 -9.15 -25.50
C VAL A 663 17.78 -9.81 -24.94
N ALA A 664 17.68 -10.31 -23.71
CA ALA A 664 18.79 -10.92 -23.01
C ALA A 664 18.41 -12.28 -22.39
N GLY A 665 19.39 -13.17 -22.27
CA GLY A 665 19.28 -14.44 -21.55
C GLY A 665 20.13 -14.45 -20.28
N VAL A 666 19.67 -15.13 -19.25
CA VAL A 666 20.44 -15.39 -18.02
C VAL A 666 20.46 -16.88 -17.76
N THR A 667 21.65 -17.45 -17.58
CA THR A 667 21.83 -18.88 -17.39
C THR A 667 22.52 -19.19 -16.07
N SER A 668 22.06 -20.25 -15.38
CA SER A 668 22.80 -20.82 -14.26
C SER A 668 22.73 -22.34 -14.24
N PHE A 669 23.89 -22.98 -14.06
CA PHE A 669 24.05 -24.44 -14.06
C PHE A 669 24.52 -24.89 -12.67
N GLY A 670 23.75 -25.78 -12.06
CA GLY A 670 24.07 -26.33 -10.75
C GLY A 670 25.05 -27.51 -10.87
N LEU A 671 25.97 -27.64 -9.91
CA LEU A 671 26.91 -28.77 -9.85
C LEU A 671 26.21 -30.14 -9.75
N SER A 672 24.94 -30.16 -9.32
CA SER A 672 24.07 -31.35 -9.30
C SER A 672 23.41 -31.67 -10.65
N GLY A 673 23.71 -30.90 -11.70
CA GLY A 673 23.18 -31.02 -13.05
C GLY A 673 21.85 -30.28 -13.29
N THR A 674 21.31 -29.54 -12.32
CA THR A 674 20.07 -28.77 -12.52
C THR A 674 20.36 -27.43 -13.19
N ASN A 675 19.73 -27.20 -14.34
CA ASN A 675 19.98 -26.02 -15.17
C ASN A 675 18.74 -25.12 -15.22
N VAL A 676 18.96 -23.80 -15.29
CA VAL A 676 17.90 -22.81 -15.44
C VAL A 676 18.30 -21.73 -16.44
N HIS A 677 17.36 -21.33 -17.30
CA HIS A 677 17.50 -20.19 -18.19
C HIS A 677 16.29 -19.26 -18.10
N VAL A 678 16.53 -17.96 -18.13
CA VAL A 678 15.51 -16.90 -18.10
C VAL A 678 15.74 -15.94 -19.26
N VAL A 679 14.67 -15.62 -19.99
CA VAL A 679 14.66 -14.66 -21.10
C VAL A 679 14.04 -13.34 -20.62
N LEU A 680 14.78 -12.26 -20.79
CA LEU A 680 14.44 -10.90 -20.38
C LEU A 680 14.26 -10.00 -21.61
N THR A 681 13.30 -9.08 -21.54
CA THR A 681 13.11 -8.01 -22.52
C THR A 681 12.90 -6.66 -21.83
N ALA A 682 13.05 -5.55 -22.55
CA ALA A 682 12.58 -4.26 -22.07
C ALA A 682 11.04 -4.22 -21.98
N SER A 683 10.51 -3.37 -21.08
CA SER A 683 9.08 -3.00 -21.14
C SER A 683 8.86 -2.00 -22.27
N PRO A 684 7.79 -2.13 -23.08
CA PRO A 684 7.38 -1.08 -24.01
C PRO A 684 7.29 0.26 -23.30
N VAL A 685 7.92 1.29 -23.89
CA VAL A 685 7.87 2.67 -23.38
C VAL A 685 6.43 3.15 -23.52
N VAL A 686 5.78 3.40 -22.38
CA VAL A 686 4.52 4.16 -22.38
C VAL A 686 4.96 5.61 -22.42
N ALA A 687 4.54 6.36 -23.44
CA ALA A 687 4.79 7.79 -23.50
C ALA A 687 4.29 8.42 -22.19
N GLU A 688 5.19 9.10 -21.49
CA GLU A 688 4.83 9.90 -20.33
C GLU A 688 3.79 10.91 -20.81
N THR A 689 2.65 10.94 -20.13
CA THR A 689 1.73 12.06 -20.29
C THR A 689 2.39 13.24 -19.61
N ASP A 690 2.68 14.29 -20.37
CA ASP A 690 3.00 15.60 -19.81
C ASP A 690 1.80 16.02 -18.93
N ASP A 691 1.87 15.72 -17.63
CA ASP A 691 1.04 16.37 -16.62
C ASP A 691 1.60 17.78 -16.47
N ASP A 692 1.19 18.64 -17.40
CA ASP A 692 1.43 20.07 -17.40
C ASP A 692 0.52 20.69 -16.32
N ASP A 693 0.96 20.69 -15.06
CA ASP A 693 0.25 21.33 -13.95
C ASP A 693 1.18 22.21 -13.10
N ALA A 694 0.66 23.38 -12.74
CA ALA A 694 1.34 24.43 -11.99
C ALA A 694 1.95 23.94 -10.67
N PRO A 695 2.97 24.63 -10.11
CA PRO A 695 3.58 24.24 -8.84
C PRO A 695 2.56 24.26 -7.68
N GLU A 696 2.12 23.07 -7.26
CA GLU A 696 1.36 22.84 -6.03
C GLU A 696 2.33 22.70 -4.84
N SER A 697 1.87 23.05 -3.63
CA SER A 697 2.65 22.80 -2.42
C SER A 697 2.79 21.29 -2.15
N LEU A 698 4.04 20.83 -2.00
CA LEU A 698 4.42 19.45 -1.71
C LEU A 698 4.48 19.21 -0.20
N VAL A 699 4.13 18.00 0.24
CA VAL A 699 4.28 17.50 1.61
C VAL A 699 5.18 16.27 1.59
N LEU A 700 6.31 16.32 2.29
CA LEU A 700 7.23 15.20 2.41
C LEU A 700 7.13 14.55 3.79
N PRO A 701 6.47 13.37 3.92
CA PRO A 701 6.47 12.61 5.14
C PRO A 701 7.70 11.69 5.24
N LEU A 702 8.38 11.70 6.38
CA LEU A 702 9.47 10.80 6.72
C LEU A 702 9.19 10.11 8.05
N SER A 703 9.65 8.87 8.19
CA SER A 703 9.58 8.19 9.47
C SER A 703 10.59 7.06 9.64
N ALA A 704 10.95 6.77 10.89
CA ALA A 704 11.79 5.62 11.25
C ALA A 704 11.34 4.98 12.57
N ARG A 705 11.93 3.82 12.91
CA ARG A 705 11.72 3.14 14.21
C ARG A 705 12.72 3.59 15.29
N ASP A 706 13.76 4.30 14.89
CA ASP A 706 14.81 4.81 15.78
C ASP A 706 15.08 6.30 15.50
N PRO A 707 15.36 7.13 16.53
CA PRO A 707 15.61 8.56 16.34
C PRO A 707 16.89 8.87 15.56
N VAL A 708 17.92 8.00 15.62
CA VAL A 708 19.13 8.16 14.82
C VAL A 708 18.82 7.88 13.35
N ALA A 709 18.11 6.78 13.09
CA ALA A 709 17.63 6.44 11.75
C ALA A 709 16.76 7.57 11.16
N ALA A 710 15.90 8.21 11.97
CA ALA A 710 15.09 9.33 11.51
C ALA A 710 15.96 10.52 11.05
N ARG A 711 17.03 10.85 11.77
CA ARG A 711 17.95 11.94 11.39
C ARG A 711 18.75 11.60 10.13
N GLU A 712 19.24 10.37 10.02
CA GLU A 712 19.97 9.90 8.83
C GLU A 712 19.06 9.91 7.59
N LEU A 713 17.80 9.52 7.75
CA LEU A 713 16.80 9.57 6.68
C LEU A 713 16.50 11.02 6.27
N ILE A 714 16.33 11.94 7.23
CA ILE A 714 16.14 13.38 6.96
C ILE A 714 17.32 13.94 6.15
N ALA A 715 18.56 13.62 6.53
CA ALA A 715 19.75 14.06 5.81
C ALA A 715 19.79 13.48 4.38
N ALA A 716 19.55 12.18 4.22
CA ALA A 716 19.57 11.52 2.92
C ALA A 716 18.50 12.07 1.95
N TYR A 717 17.30 12.38 2.45
CA TYR A 717 16.26 13.01 1.64
C TYR A 717 16.55 14.48 1.34
N ALA A 718 17.19 15.21 2.24
CA ALA A 718 17.62 16.58 1.96
C ALA A 718 18.62 16.62 0.80
N ASP A 719 19.61 15.71 0.81
CA ASP A 719 20.59 15.60 -0.28
C ASP A 719 19.96 15.15 -1.59
N ARG A 720 18.93 14.28 -1.54
CA ARG A 720 18.20 13.83 -2.72
C ARG A 720 17.38 14.94 -3.39
N LEU A 721 16.88 15.89 -2.60
CA LEU A 721 16.00 16.97 -3.05
C LEU A 721 16.76 18.24 -3.46
N ASP A 722 17.99 18.42 -2.99
CA ASP A 722 18.85 19.56 -3.32
C ASP A 722 19.11 19.61 -4.84
N GLY A 723 18.60 20.66 -5.51
CA GLY A 723 18.70 20.83 -6.95
C GLY A 723 17.80 19.90 -7.80
N ALA A 724 16.85 19.19 -7.19
CA ALA A 724 15.88 18.38 -7.93
C ALA A 724 14.86 19.25 -8.68
N ASP A 725 14.56 18.90 -9.94
CA ASP A 725 13.50 19.57 -10.69
C ASP A 725 12.11 19.30 -10.07
N PRO A 726 11.07 20.12 -10.38
CA PRO A 726 9.75 20.01 -9.77
C PRO A 726 9.07 18.64 -9.95
N VAL A 727 9.27 17.97 -11.09
CA VAL A 727 8.69 16.65 -11.36
C VAL A 727 9.35 15.61 -10.46
N THR A 728 10.68 15.60 -10.42
CA THR A 728 11.45 14.71 -9.55
C THR A 728 11.10 14.96 -8.07
N ALA A 729 11.01 16.20 -7.62
CA ALA A 729 10.64 16.52 -6.23
C ALA A 729 9.25 15.97 -5.86
N ARG A 730 8.26 16.12 -6.76
CA ARG A 730 6.91 15.56 -6.56
C ARG A 730 6.93 14.04 -6.49
N GLN A 731 7.69 13.38 -7.36
CA GLN A 731 7.86 11.92 -7.35
C GLN A 731 8.51 11.43 -6.05
N VAL A 732 9.55 12.11 -5.56
CA VAL A 732 10.19 11.79 -4.27
C VAL A 732 9.19 11.88 -3.12
N CYS A 733 8.38 12.95 -3.07
CA CYS A 733 7.32 13.09 -2.06
C CYS A 733 6.25 11.98 -2.18
N ALA A 734 5.82 11.65 -3.40
CA ALA A 734 4.84 10.60 -3.64
C ALA A 734 5.35 9.22 -3.17
N VAL A 735 6.62 8.89 -3.44
CA VAL A 735 7.24 7.63 -2.98
C VAL A 735 7.39 7.62 -1.46
N ALA A 736 7.80 8.73 -0.84
CA ALA A 736 7.89 8.82 0.62
C ALA A 736 6.51 8.67 1.29
N ALA A 737 5.45 9.17 0.65
CA ALA A 737 4.09 9.13 1.16
C ALA A 737 3.35 7.80 0.93
N ARG A 738 3.61 7.10 -0.18
CA ARG A 738 2.85 5.89 -0.56
C ARG A 738 3.69 4.62 -0.68
N GLY A 739 4.99 4.78 -0.95
CA GLY A 739 5.94 3.68 -1.17
C GLY A 739 6.84 3.38 0.02
N ARG A 740 6.58 3.95 1.19
CA ARG A 740 7.32 3.71 2.44
C ARG A 740 6.37 3.35 3.58
N ALA A 741 6.88 2.61 4.56
CA ALA A 741 6.14 2.35 5.79
C ALA A 741 6.20 3.58 6.71
N HIS A 742 5.09 3.90 7.38
CA HIS A 742 5.00 5.00 8.33
C HIS A 742 5.21 4.51 9.78
N HIS A 743 6.35 4.85 10.36
CA HIS A 743 6.81 4.42 11.68
C HIS A 743 6.54 5.47 12.78
N GLU A 744 6.95 5.19 14.02
CA GLU A 744 6.66 6.00 15.20
C GLU A 744 7.49 7.28 15.36
N TRP A 745 8.70 7.36 14.80
CA TRP A 745 9.47 8.61 14.78
C TRP A 745 9.16 9.32 13.48
N ARG A 746 8.31 10.35 13.53
CA ARG A 746 7.77 11.01 12.34
C ARG A 746 8.28 12.44 12.21
N SER A 747 8.59 12.82 10.99
CA SER A 747 8.87 14.20 10.59
C SER A 747 8.18 14.49 9.26
N ALA A 748 7.74 15.72 9.06
CA ALA A 748 7.28 16.17 7.75
C ALA A 748 7.56 17.64 7.54
N VAL A 749 7.78 17.98 6.28
CA VAL A 749 7.99 19.35 5.81
C VAL A 749 7.11 19.61 4.59
N ALA A 750 6.83 20.87 4.31
CA ALA A 750 6.11 21.30 3.13
C ALA A 750 6.83 22.47 2.46
N ALA A 751 6.86 22.48 1.13
CA ALA A 751 7.41 23.57 0.30
C ALA A 751 6.89 23.46 -1.15
N PHE A 752 7.28 24.38 -2.04
CA PHE A 752 6.84 24.39 -3.44
C PHE A 752 7.77 23.64 -4.40
N ASP A 753 9.00 23.36 -3.98
CA ASP A 753 10.05 22.78 -4.81
C ASP A 753 11.04 21.95 -3.97
N GLY A 754 11.94 21.25 -4.66
CA GLY A 754 12.98 20.42 -4.03
C GLY A 754 13.88 21.21 -3.10
N ASP A 755 14.33 22.40 -3.51
CA ASP A 755 15.24 23.25 -2.71
C ASP A 755 14.58 23.71 -1.40
N GLY A 756 13.31 24.11 -1.44
CA GLY A 756 12.53 24.48 -0.27
C GLY A 756 12.34 23.31 0.69
N LEU A 757 12.07 22.10 0.16
CA LEU A 757 11.98 20.88 0.98
C LEU A 757 13.33 20.54 1.62
N ALA A 758 14.42 20.61 0.86
CA ALA A 758 15.77 20.33 1.35
C ALA A 758 16.18 21.30 2.45
N ALA A 759 15.92 22.60 2.28
CA ALA A 759 16.16 23.62 3.29
C ALA A 759 15.35 23.36 4.57
N ALA A 760 14.06 23.05 4.43
CA ALA A 760 13.20 22.72 5.57
C ALA A 760 13.67 21.46 6.32
N LEU A 761 14.10 20.41 5.61
CA LEU A 761 14.67 19.21 6.21
C LEU A 761 15.97 19.51 6.97
N ARG A 762 16.85 20.36 6.42
CA ARG A 762 18.09 20.77 7.09
C ARG A 762 17.82 21.55 8.38
N ASP A 763 16.77 22.38 8.40
CA ASP A 763 16.33 23.04 9.64
C ASP A 763 15.85 22.02 10.67
N ARG A 764 15.11 20.98 10.25
CA ARG A 764 14.68 19.87 11.12
C ARG A 764 15.82 19.04 11.71
N LEU A 765 17.01 19.04 11.13
CA LEU A 765 18.17 18.36 11.74
C LEU A 765 18.60 19.03 13.06
N LEU A 766 18.20 20.28 13.29
CA LEU A 766 18.43 21.02 14.54
C LEU A 766 17.37 20.71 15.61
N ASP A 767 16.22 20.16 15.21
CA ASP A 767 15.10 19.82 16.08
C ASP A 767 15.22 18.39 16.63
N GLU A 768 14.59 18.11 17.78
CA GLU A 768 14.38 16.72 18.23
C GLU A 768 13.22 16.10 17.44
N VAL A 769 13.48 15.00 16.72
CA VAL A 769 12.41 14.19 16.11
C VAL A 769 11.60 13.55 17.23
N ALA A 770 10.28 13.75 17.21
CA ALA A 770 9.40 13.25 18.27
C ALA A 770 8.89 11.82 17.97
N GLN A 771 8.90 10.98 19.00
CA GLN A 771 8.22 9.69 18.98
C GLN A 771 6.71 9.89 19.18
N GLN A 772 5.90 9.26 18.34
CA GLN A 772 4.45 9.32 18.46
C GLN A 772 3.93 8.40 19.56
N PRO A 773 2.86 8.81 20.29
CA PRO A 773 2.26 7.98 21.33
C PRO A 773 1.66 6.70 20.75
N SER A 774 1.81 5.59 21.48
CA SER A 774 1.19 4.31 21.12
C SER A 774 -0.33 4.44 21.14
N GLY A 775 -0.98 4.25 19.99
CA GLY A 775 -2.44 4.40 19.84
C GLY A 775 -2.90 5.68 19.12
N GLY A 776 -1.95 6.54 18.69
CA GLY A 776 -2.25 7.77 17.94
C GLY A 776 -2.79 8.91 18.80
N ARG A 777 -3.18 10.01 18.16
CA ARG A 777 -3.84 11.16 18.80
C ARG A 777 -5.23 11.35 18.21
N ARG A 778 -6.20 11.70 19.05
CA ARG A 778 -7.52 12.15 18.58
C ARG A 778 -7.40 13.51 17.92
N VAL A 779 -8.22 13.78 16.92
CA VAL A 779 -8.26 15.06 16.21
C VAL A 779 -9.52 15.83 16.61
N ALA A 780 -9.34 16.97 17.27
CA ALA A 780 -10.40 17.91 17.61
C ALA A 780 -10.41 19.05 16.60
N PHE A 781 -11.50 19.21 15.84
CA PHE A 781 -11.70 20.40 15.00
C PHE A 781 -12.31 21.51 15.85
N VAL A 782 -11.60 22.64 15.90
CA VAL A 782 -11.98 23.82 16.68
C VAL A 782 -12.44 24.93 15.75
N PHE A 783 -13.69 25.33 15.88
CA PHE A 783 -14.33 26.34 15.03
C PHE A 783 -14.41 27.66 15.78
N PRO A 784 -13.57 28.66 15.49
CA PRO A 784 -13.62 29.95 16.16
C PRO A 784 -14.89 30.75 15.82
N GLY A 785 -15.16 31.75 16.65
CA GLY A 785 -16.21 32.75 16.44
C GLY A 785 -15.72 33.94 15.62
N HIS A 786 -16.00 35.15 16.12
CA HIS A 786 -15.75 36.40 15.40
C HIS A 786 -14.25 36.74 15.31
N GLY A 787 -13.82 37.34 14.20
CA GLY A 787 -12.50 37.98 14.07
C GLY A 787 -11.51 37.29 13.14
N SER A 788 -11.85 36.13 12.57
CA SER A 788 -11.00 35.42 11.60
C SER A 788 -11.18 35.92 10.16
N GLN A 789 -12.22 36.69 9.87
CA GLN A 789 -12.49 37.18 8.51
C GLN A 789 -11.47 38.20 8.02
N TRP A 790 -11.13 38.14 6.73
CA TRP A 790 -10.29 39.13 6.05
C TRP A 790 -10.60 39.17 4.54
N VAL A 791 -10.30 40.30 3.89
CA VAL A 791 -10.52 40.49 2.45
C VAL A 791 -9.50 39.67 1.67
N GLY A 792 -9.97 38.74 0.85
CA GLY A 792 -9.11 37.82 0.09
C GLY A 792 -9.19 36.37 0.52
N MET A 793 -9.79 36.08 1.69
CA MET A 793 -9.91 34.71 2.20
C MET A 793 -10.65 33.79 1.22
N GLY A 794 -10.14 32.56 1.07
CA GLY A 794 -10.68 31.48 0.26
C GLY A 794 -10.50 31.63 -1.25
N ARG A 795 -9.96 32.75 -1.74
CA ARG A 795 -9.85 33.00 -3.18
C ARG A 795 -8.87 32.07 -3.88
N GLU A 796 -7.77 31.71 -3.21
CA GLU A 796 -6.78 30.79 -3.76
C GLU A 796 -7.36 29.38 -3.83
N LEU A 797 -7.96 28.92 -2.72
CA LEU A 797 -8.57 27.58 -2.66
C LEU A 797 -9.79 27.42 -3.56
N LEU A 798 -10.52 28.51 -3.84
CA LEU A 798 -11.58 28.53 -4.85
C LEU A 798 -11.07 28.22 -6.26
N ASN A 799 -9.77 28.37 -6.53
CA ASN A 799 -9.16 28.04 -7.82
C ASN A 799 -8.47 26.67 -7.78
N THR A 800 -7.75 26.37 -6.69
CA THR A 800 -6.87 25.19 -6.59
C THR A 800 -7.55 23.93 -6.03
N SER A 801 -8.67 24.05 -5.31
CA SER A 801 -9.33 22.89 -4.70
C SER A 801 -10.78 22.71 -5.13
N ALA A 802 -11.07 21.58 -5.79
CA ALA A 802 -12.42 21.18 -6.16
C ALA A 802 -13.33 20.99 -4.93
N ALA A 803 -12.87 20.25 -3.92
CA ALA A 803 -13.66 20.00 -2.70
C ALA A 803 -14.02 21.29 -1.94
N PHE A 804 -13.08 22.24 -1.86
CA PHE A 804 -13.33 23.54 -1.24
C PHE A 804 -14.33 24.37 -2.04
N ARG A 805 -14.14 24.46 -3.36
CA ARG A 805 -15.01 25.20 -4.29
C ARG A 805 -16.44 24.67 -4.26
N ASP A 806 -16.63 23.36 -4.38
CA ASP A 806 -17.95 22.73 -4.32
C ASP A 806 -18.65 23.05 -2.98
N ALA A 807 -17.91 23.04 -1.87
CA ALA A 807 -18.46 23.37 -0.56
C ALA A 807 -18.87 24.84 -0.45
N ILE A 808 -18.07 25.78 -0.97
CA ILE A 808 -18.42 27.21 -1.00
C ILE A 808 -19.64 27.45 -1.89
N GLU A 809 -19.72 26.85 -3.07
CA GLU A 809 -20.86 26.99 -3.98
C GLU A 809 -22.17 26.48 -3.34
N ASN A 810 -22.10 25.36 -2.63
CA ASN A 810 -23.22 24.83 -1.86
C ASN A 810 -23.63 25.76 -0.71
N CYS A 811 -22.66 26.31 0.03
CA CYS A 811 -22.94 27.29 1.09
C CYS A 811 -23.55 28.57 0.53
N ASP A 812 -23.05 29.07 -0.60
CA ASP A 812 -23.55 30.25 -1.30
C ASP A 812 -24.99 30.04 -1.79
N ALA A 813 -25.32 28.86 -2.32
CA ALA A 813 -26.69 28.50 -2.67
C ALA A 813 -27.64 28.51 -1.46
N ALA A 814 -27.20 27.92 -0.33
CA ALA A 814 -27.97 27.89 0.91
C ALA A 814 -28.19 29.31 1.48
N ILE A 815 -27.14 30.15 1.50
CA ILE A 815 -27.20 31.54 1.97
C ILE A 815 -28.13 32.37 1.09
N ARG A 816 -28.09 32.22 -0.25
CA ARG A 816 -29.03 32.92 -1.15
C ARG A 816 -30.48 32.57 -0.84
N SER A 817 -30.76 31.32 -0.52
CA SER A 817 -32.10 30.86 -0.14
C SER A 817 -32.55 31.51 1.19
N ALA A 818 -31.65 31.61 2.17
CA ALA A 818 -31.95 32.15 3.50
C ALA A 818 -32.03 33.69 3.56
N ALA A 819 -31.09 34.41 2.91
CA ALA A 819 -30.88 35.85 3.11
C ALA A 819 -30.79 36.68 1.81
N ARG A 820 -31.00 36.07 0.62
CA ARG A 820 -31.09 36.74 -0.69
C ARG A 820 -29.84 37.52 -1.14
N TRP A 821 -28.66 37.23 -0.59
CA TRP A 821 -27.37 37.73 -1.07
C TRP A 821 -26.41 36.56 -1.38
N SER A 822 -25.32 36.82 -2.11
CA SER A 822 -24.37 35.79 -2.56
C SER A 822 -23.02 35.92 -1.88
N LEU A 823 -22.57 34.84 -1.25
CA LEU A 823 -21.25 34.68 -0.65
C LEU A 823 -20.14 34.80 -1.69
N LEU A 824 -20.29 34.21 -2.88
CA LEU A 824 -19.28 34.31 -3.93
C LEU A 824 -19.00 35.76 -4.33
N LYS A 825 -20.05 36.61 -4.37
CA LYS A 825 -19.89 38.05 -4.61
C LYS A 825 -19.19 38.77 -3.46
N VAL A 826 -19.45 38.36 -2.21
CA VAL A 826 -18.77 38.91 -1.03
C VAL A 826 -17.29 38.53 -1.03
N LEU A 827 -16.94 37.27 -1.34
CA LEU A 827 -15.56 36.83 -1.41
C LEU A 827 -14.79 37.48 -2.57
N ALA A 828 -15.48 37.79 -3.68
CA ALA A 828 -14.91 38.49 -4.83
C ALA A 828 -14.81 40.03 -4.64
N ASP A 829 -15.37 40.61 -3.58
CA ASP A 829 -15.31 42.06 -3.32
C ASP A 829 -13.92 42.48 -2.84
N ASP A 830 -13.19 43.24 -3.66
CA ASP A 830 -11.85 43.75 -3.34
C ASP A 830 -11.85 44.87 -2.30
N ASP A 831 -12.95 45.63 -2.17
CA ASP A 831 -13.05 46.74 -1.23
C ASP A 831 -13.44 46.26 0.18
N GLY A 832 -13.90 45.01 0.30
CA GLY A 832 -14.29 44.37 1.56
C GLY A 832 -15.51 44.98 2.25
N THR A 833 -16.22 45.87 1.57
CA THR A 833 -17.33 46.66 2.12
C THR A 833 -18.52 45.78 2.49
N GLU A 834 -18.78 44.73 1.71
CA GLU A 834 -19.85 43.78 2.01
C GLU A 834 -19.46 42.86 3.16
N LEU A 835 -18.21 42.39 3.20
CA LEU A 835 -17.71 41.53 4.28
C LEU A 835 -17.69 42.24 5.64
N ALA A 836 -17.56 43.58 5.66
CA ALA A 836 -17.54 44.36 6.90
C ALA A 836 -18.91 44.47 7.60
N LYS A 837 -20.01 44.09 6.95
CA LYS A 837 -21.36 44.15 7.53
C LYS A 837 -21.56 43.07 8.59
N THR A 838 -22.05 43.45 9.77
CA THR A 838 -22.34 42.55 10.91
C THR A 838 -23.17 41.32 10.51
N ALA A 839 -24.18 41.50 9.64
CA ALA A 839 -25.05 40.43 9.17
C ALA A 839 -24.36 39.43 8.20
N VAL A 840 -23.23 39.81 7.59
CA VAL A 840 -22.51 39.04 6.57
C VAL A 840 -21.32 38.26 7.16
N ILE A 841 -20.66 38.80 8.20
CA ILE A 841 -19.45 38.17 8.78
C ILE A 841 -19.71 36.74 9.26
N GLN A 842 -20.78 36.51 10.04
CA GLN A 842 -21.03 35.18 10.64
C GLN A 842 -21.30 34.11 9.56
N PRO A 843 -22.21 34.33 8.57
CA PRO A 843 -22.40 33.37 7.48
C PRO A 843 -21.14 33.16 6.61
N ALA A 844 -20.36 34.21 6.34
CA ALA A 844 -19.15 34.08 5.54
C ALA A 844 -18.07 33.24 6.23
N VAL A 845 -17.85 33.45 7.53
CA VAL A 845 -16.90 32.65 8.33
C VAL A 845 -17.39 31.21 8.46
N TRP A 846 -18.68 30.98 8.70
CA TRP A 846 -19.27 29.64 8.73
C TRP A 846 -19.04 28.88 7.42
N ALA A 847 -19.26 29.52 6.27
CA ALA A 847 -19.04 28.89 4.97
C ALA A 847 -17.57 28.52 4.75
N MET A 848 -16.63 29.40 5.12
CA MET A 848 -15.19 29.09 5.09
C MET A 848 -14.86 27.89 5.97
N GLN A 849 -15.41 27.83 7.19
CA GLN A 849 -15.20 26.74 8.12
C GLN A 849 -15.69 25.39 7.59
N VAL A 850 -16.88 25.38 6.98
CA VAL A 850 -17.46 24.20 6.34
C VAL A 850 -16.60 23.79 5.14
N ALA A 851 -16.19 24.73 4.29
CA ALA A 851 -15.39 24.43 3.10
C ALA A 851 -13.98 23.92 3.42
N LEU A 852 -13.28 24.51 4.38
CA LEU A 852 -11.99 24.01 4.86
C LEU A 852 -12.12 22.60 5.45
N THR A 853 -13.22 22.33 6.16
CA THR A 853 -13.49 20.98 6.67
C THR A 853 -13.66 19.98 5.54
N GLN A 854 -14.38 20.31 4.47
CA GLN A 854 -14.55 19.41 3.32
C GLN A 854 -13.24 19.19 2.56
N HIS A 855 -12.41 20.23 2.44
CA HIS A 855 -11.07 20.11 1.88
C HIS A 855 -10.21 19.11 2.68
N LEU A 856 -10.10 19.30 4.00
CA LEU A 856 -9.33 18.39 4.86
C LEU A 856 -9.88 16.95 4.82
N ARG A 857 -11.20 16.78 4.78
CA ARG A 857 -11.86 15.47 4.62
C ARG A 857 -11.51 14.79 3.30
N SER A 858 -11.31 15.56 2.23
CA SER A 858 -10.87 15.04 0.92
C SER A 858 -9.47 14.44 0.97
N TRP A 859 -8.66 14.87 1.95
CA TRP A 859 -7.34 14.33 2.27
C TRP A 859 -7.36 13.33 3.43
N GLY A 860 -8.53 12.78 3.76
CA GLY A 860 -8.69 11.78 4.82
C GLY A 860 -8.67 12.33 6.26
N ILE A 861 -8.38 13.63 6.46
CA ILE A 861 -8.34 14.23 7.80
C ILE A 861 -9.75 14.47 8.32
N ARG A 862 -10.12 13.75 9.39
CA ARG A 862 -11.46 13.78 9.98
C ARG A 862 -11.38 14.10 11.47
N PRO A 863 -12.35 14.84 12.03
CA PRO A 863 -12.43 15.07 13.47
C PRO A 863 -13.01 13.85 14.19
N ASP A 864 -12.40 13.48 15.32
CA ASP A 864 -12.98 12.62 16.34
C ASP A 864 -13.96 13.39 17.24
N ILE A 865 -13.76 14.71 17.34
CA ILE A 865 -14.66 15.61 18.05
C ILE A 865 -14.65 17.00 17.43
N VAL A 866 -15.78 17.69 17.54
CA VAL A 866 -15.89 19.11 17.15
C VAL A 866 -16.18 20.00 18.36
N ILE A 867 -15.56 21.17 18.37
CA ILE A 867 -15.70 22.19 19.40
C ILE A 867 -15.90 23.53 18.70
N GLY A 868 -16.93 24.29 19.07
CA GLY A 868 -17.15 25.62 18.50
C GLY A 868 -17.08 26.72 19.55
N HIS A 869 -16.57 27.89 19.17
CA HIS A 869 -16.56 29.09 20.01
C HIS A 869 -17.67 30.03 19.57
N SER A 870 -18.63 30.33 20.46
CA SER A 870 -19.77 31.19 20.15
C SER A 870 -20.56 30.67 18.93
N PHE A 871 -20.71 31.47 17.86
CA PHE A 871 -21.38 31.06 16.64
C PHE A 871 -20.60 30.01 15.83
N GLY A 872 -19.29 29.81 16.11
CA GLY A 872 -18.51 28.71 15.55
C GLY A 872 -19.10 27.33 15.87
N GLU A 873 -19.93 27.24 16.92
CA GLU A 873 -20.72 26.03 17.20
C GLU A 873 -21.69 25.67 16.07
N VAL A 874 -22.14 26.62 15.26
CA VAL A 874 -22.99 26.33 14.10
C VAL A 874 -22.21 25.54 13.06
N ALA A 875 -20.96 25.92 12.79
CA ALA A 875 -20.08 25.15 11.90
C ALA A 875 -19.77 23.77 12.49
N ALA A 876 -19.44 23.71 13.79
CA ALA A 876 -19.23 22.45 14.49
C ALA A 876 -20.47 21.53 14.37
N ALA A 877 -21.68 22.02 14.62
CA ALA A 877 -22.92 21.25 14.51
C ALA A 877 -23.22 20.80 13.07
N THR A 878 -22.90 21.65 12.08
CA THR A 878 -23.00 21.29 10.65
C THR A 878 -22.06 20.13 10.32
N VAL A 879 -20.80 20.22 10.76
CA VAL A 879 -19.76 19.21 10.52
C VAL A 879 -20.06 17.91 11.27
N ALA A 880 -20.65 18.00 12.46
CA ALA A 880 -21.12 16.86 13.25
C ALA A 880 -22.31 16.13 12.60
N GLY A 881 -22.94 16.72 11.58
CA GLY A 881 -24.17 16.20 10.97
C GLY A 881 -25.42 16.43 11.82
N ALA A 882 -25.33 17.27 12.86
CA ALA A 882 -26.47 17.56 13.73
C ALA A 882 -27.51 18.42 13.02
N ILE A 883 -27.06 19.35 12.17
CA ILE A 883 -27.93 20.20 11.35
C ILE A 883 -27.46 20.13 9.90
N ASP A 884 -28.39 20.04 8.95
CA ASP A 884 -28.06 20.04 7.53
C ASP A 884 -27.67 21.44 7.04
N LEU A 885 -27.06 21.49 5.84
CA LEU A 885 -26.50 22.72 5.30
C LEU A 885 -27.56 23.85 5.11
N PRO A 886 -28.76 23.59 4.56
CA PRO A 886 -29.81 24.62 4.45
C PRO A 886 -30.25 25.16 5.81
N THR A 887 -30.46 24.29 6.80
CA THR A 887 -30.87 24.69 8.15
C THR A 887 -29.78 25.49 8.85
N ALA A 888 -28.52 25.08 8.72
CA ALA A 888 -27.39 25.82 9.26
C ALA A 888 -27.25 27.21 8.62
N ALA A 889 -27.47 27.33 7.31
CA ALA A 889 -27.49 28.61 6.61
C ALA A 889 -28.63 29.51 7.13
N GLU A 890 -29.84 28.98 7.29
CA GLU A 890 -30.97 29.73 7.88
C GLU A 890 -30.63 30.25 9.28
N LEU A 891 -30.10 29.38 10.14
CA LEU A 891 -29.68 29.72 11.50
C LEU A 891 -28.61 30.82 11.51
N ILE A 892 -27.52 30.65 10.76
CA ILE A 892 -26.39 31.59 10.83
C ILE A 892 -26.73 32.94 10.17
N CYS A 893 -27.47 32.93 9.06
CA CYS A 893 -27.94 34.16 8.42
C CYS A 893 -28.90 34.92 9.34
N ARG A 894 -29.88 34.22 9.93
CA ARG A 894 -30.85 34.87 10.80
C ARG A 894 -30.22 35.40 12.09
N ARG A 895 -29.29 34.65 12.67
CA ARG A 895 -28.48 35.11 13.81
C ARG A 895 -27.72 36.38 13.43
N GLY A 896 -27.04 36.41 12.28
CA GLY A 896 -26.32 37.57 11.77
C GLY A 896 -27.21 38.82 11.66
N GLU A 897 -28.36 38.68 11.00
CA GLU A 897 -29.35 39.76 10.85
C GLU A 897 -29.86 40.31 12.19
N LEU A 898 -30.17 39.43 13.14
CA LEU A 898 -30.62 39.83 14.46
C LEU A 898 -29.51 40.53 15.24
N THR A 899 -28.28 40.03 15.20
CA THR A 899 -27.15 40.68 15.88
C THR A 899 -26.83 42.07 15.31
N ALA A 900 -27.07 42.30 14.01
CA ALA A 900 -26.90 43.63 13.41
C ALA A 900 -27.87 44.67 14.00
N GLN A 901 -29.01 44.26 14.59
CA GLN A 901 -29.91 45.18 15.30
C GLN A 901 -29.31 45.68 16.62
N ALA A 902 -28.29 44.99 17.16
CA ALA A 902 -27.60 45.37 18.38
C ALA A 902 -26.37 46.25 18.13
N ASP A 903 -26.06 46.57 16.87
CA ASP A 903 -24.94 47.44 16.51
C ASP A 903 -25.05 48.80 17.20
N GLY A 904 -23.98 49.19 17.88
CA GLY A 904 -23.86 50.44 18.65
C GLY A 904 -24.44 50.35 20.06
N LEU A 905 -25.08 49.25 20.47
CA LEU A 905 -25.69 49.11 21.80
C LEU A 905 -24.72 48.66 22.90
N GLY A 906 -23.47 48.33 22.56
CA GLY A 906 -22.44 47.94 23.53
C GLY A 906 -21.13 47.52 22.86
N GLY A 907 -20.24 46.86 23.60
CA GLY A 907 -19.00 46.35 23.04
C GLY A 907 -18.41 45.20 23.86
N MET A 908 -17.19 44.78 23.48
CA MET A 908 -16.46 43.71 24.16
C MET A 908 -14.99 44.05 24.34
N VAL A 909 -14.37 43.58 25.43
CA VAL A 909 -12.96 43.80 25.79
C VAL A 909 -12.33 42.46 26.14
N ALA A 910 -11.20 42.13 25.50
CA ALA A 910 -10.37 41.00 25.88
C ALA A 910 -9.38 41.44 26.97
N VAL A 911 -9.29 40.67 28.05
CA VAL A 911 -8.41 40.92 29.20
C VAL A 911 -7.53 39.71 29.47
N ALA A 912 -6.23 39.93 29.59
CA ALA A 912 -5.26 38.88 29.89
C ALA A 912 -5.18 38.61 31.41
N MET A 913 -6.24 38.01 31.95
CA MET A 913 -6.32 37.61 33.37
C MET A 913 -7.19 36.37 33.56
N PRO A 914 -7.02 35.63 34.68
CA PRO A 914 -7.90 34.53 35.07
C PRO A 914 -9.35 34.96 35.25
N VAL A 915 -10.28 34.03 35.01
CA VAL A 915 -11.72 34.31 35.11
C VAL A 915 -12.14 34.82 36.48
N ALA A 916 -11.57 34.29 37.56
CA ALA A 916 -11.92 34.71 38.93
C ALA A 916 -11.55 36.18 39.20
N GLU A 917 -10.43 36.65 38.65
CA GLU A 917 -10.00 38.05 38.75
C GLU A 917 -10.90 38.95 37.89
N ALA A 918 -11.24 38.50 36.69
CA ALA A 918 -12.17 39.21 35.81
C ALA A 918 -13.56 39.34 36.45
N GLU A 919 -14.10 38.27 37.05
CA GLU A 919 -15.37 38.26 37.77
C GLU A 919 -15.35 39.24 38.95
N ALA A 920 -14.25 39.27 39.72
CA ALA A 920 -14.08 40.24 40.81
C ALA A 920 -14.01 41.69 40.30
N ALA A 921 -13.33 41.94 39.18
CA ALA A 921 -13.19 43.26 38.59
C ALA A 921 -14.52 43.83 38.05
N VAL A 922 -15.38 42.96 37.49
CA VAL A 922 -16.69 43.36 36.94
C VAL A 922 -17.80 43.40 37.99
N ALA A 923 -17.65 42.74 39.14
CA ALA A 923 -18.69 42.65 40.18
C ALA A 923 -19.28 44.02 40.59
N ARG A 924 -18.45 45.07 40.64
CA ARG A 924 -18.86 46.44 40.97
C ARG A 924 -19.68 47.15 39.88
N TYR A 925 -19.67 46.66 38.65
CA TYR A 925 -20.47 47.18 37.54
C TYR A 925 -21.84 46.48 37.43
N GLY A 926 -22.11 45.48 38.29
CA GLY A 926 -23.33 44.68 38.22
C GLY A 926 -23.50 44.06 36.83
N ASP A 927 -24.73 44.01 36.35
CA ASP A 927 -25.10 43.46 35.04
C ASP A 927 -24.82 44.41 33.85
N ARG A 928 -24.11 45.54 34.07
CA ARG A 928 -23.61 46.41 32.99
C ARG A 928 -22.43 45.81 32.24
N ILE A 929 -21.62 44.98 32.91
CA ILE A 929 -20.51 44.21 32.31
C ILE A 929 -20.59 42.77 32.81
N VAL A 930 -20.50 41.81 31.90
CA VAL A 930 -20.46 40.38 32.22
C VAL A 930 -19.25 39.71 31.58
N VAL A 931 -18.85 38.57 32.12
CA VAL A 931 -17.89 37.67 31.45
C VAL A 931 -18.62 36.96 30.31
N ALA A 932 -18.20 37.25 29.08
CA ALA A 932 -18.77 36.68 27.87
C ALA A 932 -18.04 35.42 27.39
N ALA A 933 -16.74 35.30 27.63
CA ALA A 933 -15.99 34.11 27.26
C ALA A 933 -14.82 33.84 28.22
N ARG A 934 -14.63 32.56 28.53
CA ARG A 934 -13.51 31.98 29.28
C ARG A 934 -12.64 31.23 28.26
N ASN A 935 -11.68 31.93 27.64
CA ASN A 935 -10.94 31.40 26.48
C ASN A 935 -9.73 30.56 26.91
N SER A 936 -9.06 30.92 27.99
CA SER A 936 -7.95 30.16 28.54
C SER A 936 -7.79 30.47 30.03
N PRO A 937 -6.89 29.79 30.76
CA PRO A 937 -6.57 30.15 32.14
C PRO A 937 -6.11 31.60 32.33
N ARG A 938 -5.70 32.29 31.24
CA ARG A 938 -5.11 33.64 31.28
C ARG A 938 -5.81 34.63 30.34
N LEU A 939 -6.88 34.24 29.64
CA LEU A 939 -7.57 35.09 28.68
C LEU A 939 -9.10 35.01 28.89
N THR A 940 -9.67 36.15 29.28
CA THR A 940 -11.12 36.31 29.51
C THR A 940 -11.65 37.42 28.62
N VAL A 941 -12.90 37.30 28.14
CA VAL A 941 -13.56 38.35 27.36
C VAL A 941 -14.75 38.89 28.13
N LEU A 942 -14.82 40.21 28.24
CA LEU A 942 -15.87 40.97 28.90
C LEU A 942 -16.82 41.59 27.86
N SER A 943 -18.09 41.68 28.18
CA SER A 943 -19.14 42.22 27.30
C SER A 943 -20.10 43.09 28.08
N GLY A 944 -20.48 44.24 27.53
CA GLY A 944 -21.29 45.20 28.28
C GLY A 944 -21.43 46.57 27.63
N GLU A 945 -21.84 47.53 28.45
CA GLU A 945 -22.00 48.94 28.07
C GLU A 945 -20.65 49.58 27.72
N THR A 946 -20.63 50.38 26.66
CA THR A 946 -19.40 50.98 26.11
C THR A 946 -18.67 51.86 27.13
N ASP A 947 -19.39 52.71 27.87
CA ASP A 947 -18.83 53.62 28.87
C ASP A 947 -18.28 52.87 30.09
N ALA A 948 -19.00 51.83 30.55
CA ALA A 948 -18.55 50.98 31.65
C ALA A 948 -17.29 50.20 31.28
N LEU A 949 -17.24 49.66 30.05
CA LEU A 949 -16.07 48.96 29.52
C LEU A 949 -14.88 49.91 29.34
N ASP A 950 -15.09 51.15 28.91
CA ASP A 950 -14.01 52.15 28.80
C ASP A 950 -13.42 52.51 30.17
N ALA A 951 -14.27 52.70 31.19
CA ALA A 951 -13.82 52.94 32.55
C ALA A 951 -12.99 51.76 33.07
N LEU A 952 -13.51 50.53 32.95
CA LEU A 952 -12.78 49.33 33.39
C LEU A 952 -11.48 49.15 32.60
N LEU A 953 -11.48 49.38 31.28
CA LEU A 953 -10.29 49.26 30.44
C LEU A 953 -9.19 50.25 30.84
N ALA A 954 -9.55 51.49 31.19
CA ALA A 954 -8.60 52.48 31.70
C ALA A 954 -7.98 52.01 33.02
N GLU A 955 -8.81 51.55 33.95
CA GLU A 955 -8.34 51.07 35.25
C GLU A 955 -7.43 49.83 35.14
N LEU A 956 -7.79 48.88 34.28
CA LEU A 956 -6.96 47.70 34.03
C LEU A 956 -5.62 48.05 33.40
N ARG A 957 -5.58 49.07 32.53
CA ARG A 957 -4.32 49.57 31.95
C ARG A 957 -3.46 50.26 33.00
N ASP A 958 -4.06 51.06 33.88
CA ASP A 958 -3.36 51.72 34.98
C ASP A 958 -2.80 50.71 35.99
N SER A 959 -3.46 49.56 36.18
CA SER A 959 -2.95 48.45 36.99
C SER A 959 -1.95 47.54 36.27
N GLY A 960 -1.56 47.88 35.02
CA GLY A 960 -0.58 47.12 34.22
C GLY A 960 -1.12 45.86 33.55
N ALA A 961 -2.43 45.61 33.57
CA ALA A 961 -3.03 44.46 32.88
C ALA A 961 -3.11 44.70 31.37
N ARG A 962 -2.80 43.65 30.58
CA ARG A 962 -2.98 43.70 29.12
C ARG A 962 -4.46 43.55 28.79
N ALA A 963 -5.07 44.62 28.28
CA ALA A 963 -6.48 44.65 27.91
C ALA A 963 -6.70 45.47 26.62
N GLY A 964 -7.63 45.01 25.77
CA GLY A 964 -7.89 45.63 24.47
C GLY A 964 -9.34 45.41 23.99
N ARG A 965 -9.86 46.38 23.23
CA ARG A 965 -11.18 46.28 22.60
C ARG A 965 -11.17 45.18 21.53
N VAL A 966 -12.21 44.34 21.54
CA VAL A 966 -12.50 43.42 20.44
C VAL A 966 -13.16 44.24 19.32
N ARG A 967 -12.83 43.96 18.06
CA ARG A 967 -13.40 44.65 16.89
C ARG A 967 -14.84 44.19 16.63
N ILE A 968 -15.74 44.51 17.54
CA ILE A 968 -17.16 44.21 17.52
C ILE A 968 -17.90 45.40 18.14
N ASN A 969 -18.97 45.87 17.49
CA ASN A 969 -19.72 47.07 17.90
C ASN A 969 -21.00 46.74 18.69
N PHE A 970 -21.10 45.52 19.22
CA PHE A 970 -22.22 45.08 20.05
C PHE A 970 -21.74 44.14 21.16
N ALA A 971 -22.52 44.05 22.23
CA ALA A 971 -22.19 43.26 23.42
C ALA A 971 -22.79 41.84 23.36
N SER A 972 -22.18 40.92 22.62
CA SER A 972 -22.62 39.51 22.55
C SER A 972 -22.50 38.80 23.92
N HIS A 973 -23.24 37.72 24.14
CA HIS A 973 -23.22 36.93 25.39
C HIS A 973 -23.55 37.75 26.66
N SER A 974 -24.44 38.74 26.50
CA SER A 974 -24.85 39.64 27.57
C SER A 974 -26.36 39.94 27.48
N ARG A 975 -26.89 40.72 28.44
CA ARG A 975 -28.31 41.13 28.46
C ARG A 975 -28.78 41.83 27.18
N PHE A 976 -27.86 42.42 26.40
CA PHE A 976 -28.19 43.04 25.13
C PHE A 976 -28.74 42.04 24.09
N MET A 977 -28.53 40.74 24.29
CA MET A 977 -29.08 39.68 23.44
C MET A 977 -30.49 39.24 23.85
N ASP A 978 -30.97 39.61 25.05
CA ASP A 978 -32.29 39.19 25.55
C ASP A 978 -33.46 39.54 24.62
N PRO A 979 -33.52 40.73 24.00
CA PRO A 979 -34.59 41.08 23.04
C PRO A 979 -34.56 40.25 21.75
N LEU A 980 -33.41 39.64 21.41
CA LEU A 980 -33.20 38.88 20.19
C LEU A 980 -33.56 37.40 20.36
N GLN A 981 -33.49 36.86 21.59
CA GLN A 981 -33.74 35.45 21.87
C GLN A 981 -35.12 34.96 21.38
N PRO A 982 -36.26 35.63 21.69
CA PRO A 982 -37.57 35.18 21.21
C PRO A 982 -37.70 35.22 19.68
N GLN A 983 -37.04 36.19 19.04
CA GLN A 983 -37.05 36.33 17.57
C GLN A 983 -36.28 35.20 16.90
N LEU A 984 -35.13 34.81 17.47
CA LEU A 984 -34.33 33.69 16.98
C LEU A 984 -35.08 32.36 17.15
N ILE A 985 -35.71 32.13 18.32
CA ILE A 985 -36.53 30.94 18.56
C ILE A 985 -37.69 30.85 17.55
N SER A 986 -38.38 31.98 17.32
CA SER A 986 -39.50 32.02 16.37
C SER A 986 -39.05 31.73 14.94
N ALA A 987 -37.86 32.20 14.54
CA ALA A 987 -37.33 31.92 13.21
C ALA A 987 -36.97 30.44 13.03
N LEU A 988 -36.51 29.78 14.09
CA LEU A 988 -36.02 28.40 14.06
C LEU A 988 -37.07 27.36 14.48
N THR A 989 -38.35 27.73 14.55
CA THR A 989 -39.39 26.83 15.10
C THR A 989 -39.56 25.52 14.30
N GLY A 990 -39.21 25.53 13.01
CA GLY A 990 -39.24 24.33 12.15
C GLY A 990 -37.97 23.47 12.22
N MET A 991 -36.90 23.95 12.86
CA MET A 991 -35.60 23.29 12.90
C MET A 991 -35.66 21.97 13.66
N ARG A 992 -35.08 20.91 13.08
CA ARG A 992 -34.90 19.63 13.73
C ARG A 992 -33.45 19.18 13.58
N ALA A 993 -32.76 19.07 14.70
CA ALA A 993 -31.42 18.52 14.72
C ALA A 993 -31.47 16.98 14.69
N ALA A 994 -30.64 16.38 13.83
CA ALA A 994 -30.42 14.95 13.73
C ALA A 994 -29.38 14.49 14.76
N GLN A 995 -29.30 13.18 15.00
CA GLN A 995 -28.24 12.63 15.85
C GLN A 995 -26.86 12.95 15.28
N VAL A 996 -25.92 13.28 16.17
CA VAL A 996 -24.55 13.63 15.77
C VAL A 996 -23.80 12.40 15.29
N ALA A 997 -23.15 12.52 14.13
CA ALA A 997 -22.25 11.50 13.59
C ALA A 997 -20.82 11.64 14.15
N VAL A 998 -20.44 12.86 14.55
CA VAL A 998 -19.19 13.16 15.26
C VAL A 998 -19.54 13.76 16.61
N PRO A 999 -18.95 13.32 17.73
CA PRO A 999 -19.15 13.93 19.04
C PRO A 999 -19.03 15.46 19.00
N PHE A 1000 -19.97 16.15 19.66
CA PHE A 1000 -20.02 17.62 19.74
C PHE A 1000 -19.84 18.06 21.19
N ARG A 1001 -18.80 18.84 21.48
CA ARG A 1001 -18.58 19.44 22.80
C ARG A 1001 -19.10 20.88 22.81
N SER A 1002 -20.13 21.12 23.61
CA SER A 1002 -20.70 22.45 23.78
C SER A 1002 -19.81 23.29 24.69
N THR A 1003 -19.50 24.50 24.25
CA THR A 1003 -18.91 25.55 25.07
C THR A 1003 -19.96 26.33 25.87
N VAL A 1004 -21.26 26.10 25.62
CA VAL A 1004 -22.33 26.68 26.44
C VAL A 1004 -22.53 25.88 27.73
N THR A 1005 -22.67 24.56 27.61
CA THR A 1005 -22.90 23.67 28.76
C THR A 1005 -21.59 23.13 29.36
N GLY A 1006 -20.53 23.02 28.56
CA GLY A 1006 -19.29 22.33 28.93
C GLY A 1006 -19.37 20.80 28.74
N GLU A 1007 -20.49 20.29 28.22
CA GLU A 1007 -20.79 18.86 28.11
C GLU A 1007 -20.85 18.40 26.63
N ARG A 1008 -20.81 17.08 26.41
CA ARG A 1008 -21.09 16.49 25.11
C ARG A 1008 -22.59 16.49 24.89
N MET A 1009 -23.05 17.10 23.80
CA MET A 1009 -24.47 17.23 23.50
C MET A 1009 -24.93 16.14 22.53
N SER A 1010 -26.17 15.69 22.68
CA SER A 1010 -26.83 14.93 21.63
C SER A 1010 -27.42 15.87 20.58
N GLY A 1011 -27.64 15.36 19.37
CA GLY A 1011 -28.21 16.13 18.28
C GLY A 1011 -29.53 16.83 18.62
N PRO A 1012 -30.56 16.10 19.09
CA PRO A 1012 -31.85 16.69 19.46
C PRO A 1012 -31.80 17.80 20.52
N ASP A 1013 -30.74 17.86 21.33
CA ASP A 1013 -30.56 18.92 22.33
C ASP A 1013 -30.11 20.26 21.70
N LEU A 1014 -29.66 20.24 20.44
CA LEU A 1014 -29.24 21.44 19.68
C LEU A 1014 -30.44 22.12 19.01
N ASP A 1015 -31.50 22.36 19.78
CA ASP A 1015 -32.76 22.95 19.32
C ASP A 1015 -32.71 24.50 19.23
N ALA A 1016 -33.83 25.11 18.86
CA ALA A 1016 -33.94 26.57 18.75
C ALA A 1016 -33.64 27.29 20.08
N ARG A 1017 -33.94 26.67 21.23
CA ARG A 1017 -33.66 27.24 22.56
C ARG A 1017 -32.19 27.15 22.88
N TYR A 1018 -31.53 26.06 22.50
CA TYR A 1018 -30.07 25.94 22.60
C TYR A 1018 -29.37 27.08 21.86
N TRP A 1019 -29.74 27.36 20.60
CA TRP A 1019 -29.09 28.43 19.83
C TRP A 1019 -29.36 29.84 20.36
N ALA A 1020 -30.56 30.09 20.90
CA ALA A 1020 -30.86 31.32 21.63
C ALA A 1020 -30.02 31.43 22.92
N GLY A 1021 -29.85 30.32 23.64
CA GLY A 1021 -28.96 30.21 24.79
C GLY A 1021 -27.49 30.44 24.41
N ASN A 1022 -27.00 29.86 23.31
CA ASN A 1022 -25.64 30.06 22.80
C ASN A 1022 -25.36 31.54 22.50
N LEU A 1023 -26.34 32.28 21.95
CA LEU A 1023 -26.22 33.72 21.71
C LEU A 1023 -26.07 34.52 23.01
N ARG A 1024 -26.72 34.08 24.10
CA ARG A 1024 -26.85 34.83 25.35
C ARG A 1024 -25.85 34.44 26.45
N SER A 1025 -25.52 33.16 26.56
CA SER A 1025 -24.71 32.60 27.65
C SER A 1025 -23.22 32.76 27.41
N ALA A 1026 -22.43 32.72 28.49
CA ALA A 1026 -20.98 32.81 28.40
C ALA A 1026 -20.37 31.56 27.72
N VAL A 1027 -19.31 31.77 26.93
CA VAL A 1027 -18.57 30.72 26.23
C VAL A 1027 -17.51 30.12 27.16
N ARG A 1028 -17.64 28.84 27.51
CA ARG A 1028 -16.75 28.07 28.41
C ARG A 1028 -15.69 27.29 27.61
N PHE A 1029 -14.91 27.98 26.78
CA PHE A 1029 -13.99 27.35 25.84
C PHE A 1029 -12.82 26.61 26.53
N ALA A 1030 -12.21 27.22 27.55
CA ALA A 1030 -11.13 26.58 28.32
C ALA A 1030 -11.59 25.27 28.99
N ASP A 1031 -12.82 25.24 29.51
CA ASP A 1031 -13.40 24.05 30.14
C ASP A 1031 -13.57 22.91 29.11
N ALA A 1032 -14.01 23.25 27.89
CA ALA A 1032 -14.19 22.28 26.80
C ALA A 1032 -12.85 21.67 26.35
N ILE A 1033 -11.80 22.50 26.19
CA ILE A 1033 -10.45 22.03 25.84
C ILE A 1033 -9.87 21.15 26.96
N GLY A 1034 -9.99 21.58 28.21
CA GLY A 1034 -9.54 20.82 29.37
C GLY A 1034 -10.21 19.45 29.50
N ALA A 1035 -11.52 19.37 29.22
CA ALA A 1035 -12.26 18.11 29.23
C ALA A 1035 -11.75 17.11 28.18
N GLU A 1036 -11.41 17.57 26.97
CA GLU A 1036 -10.86 16.66 25.95
C GLU A 1036 -9.46 16.18 26.31
N ILE A 1037 -8.59 17.05 26.83
CA ILE A 1037 -7.24 16.65 27.26
C ILE A 1037 -7.32 15.56 28.33
N ALA A 1038 -8.26 15.68 29.27
CA ALA A 1038 -8.45 14.70 30.35
C ALA A 1038 -8.88 13.31 29.84
N GLU A 1039 -9.44 13.21 28.64
CA GLU A 1039 -9.83 11.94 28.03
C GLU A 1039 -8.70 11.26 27.23
N GLY A 1040 -7.61 11.97 26.90
CA GLY A 1040 -6.41 11.40 26.27
C GLY A 1040 -5.71 12.30 25.24
N PRO A 1041 -4.60 11.84 24.65
CA PRO A 1041 -3.80 12.59 23.68
C PRO A 1041 -4.63 13.15 22.52
N THR A 1042 -4.61 14.48 22.34
CA THR A 1042 -5.49 15.17 21.38
C THR A 1042 -4.74 16.26 20.60
N VAL A 1043 -4.97 16.35 19.29
CA VAL A 1043 -4.56 17.46 18.43
C VAL A 1043 -5.74 18.39 18.22
N PHE A 1044 -5.61 19.66 18.57
CA PHE A 1044 -6.63 20.69 18.39
C PHE A 1044 -6.30 21.50 17.13
N LEU A 1045 -7.00 21.21 16.04
CA LEU A 1045 -6.84 21.91 14.77
C LEU A 1045 -7.88 23.03 14.67
N GLU A 1046 -7.42 24.28 14.59
CA GLU A 1046 -8.30 25.41 14.34
C GLU A 1046 -8.73 25.44 12.86
N ILE A 1047 -10.04 25.39 12.62
CA ILE A 1047 -10.62 25.48 11.29
C ILE A 1047 -11.06 26.92 11.05
N SER A 1048 -10.23 27.72 10.39
CA SER A 1048 -10.52 29.14 10.18
C SER A 1048 -9.75 29.78 9.03
N PRO A 1049 -10.29 30.87 8.43
CA PRO A 1049 -9.56 31.67 7.45
C PRO A 1049 -8.41 32.48 8.05
N HIS A 1050 -8.39 32.66 9.38
CA HIS A 1050 -7.27 33.22 10.12
C HIS A 1050 -7.32 32.74 11.57
N SER A 1051 -6.19 32.25 12.07
CA SER A 1051 -6.09 31.71 13.43
C SER A 1051 -6.29 32.77 14.52
N VAL A 1052 -7.30 32.59 15.37
CA VAL A 1052 -7.64 33.50 16.48
C VAL A 1052 -7.72 32.80 17.84
N LEU A 1053 -7.81 31.47 17.87
CA LEU A 1053 -7.89 30.65 19.09
C LEU A 1053 -6.60 29.87 19.37
N ALA A 1054 -5.70 29.70 18.40
CA ALA A 1054 -4.44 28.96 18.56
C ALA A 1054 -3.69 29.29 19.86
N GLN A 1055 -3.46 30.59 20.15
CA GLN A 1055 -2.80 31.00 21.40
C GLN A 1055 -3.61 30.65 22.67
N ALA A 1056 -4.94 30.73 22.62
CA ALA A 1056 -5.79 30.36 23.75
C ALA A 1056 -5.75 28.85 24.01
N ILE A 1057 -5.71 28.04 22.94
CA ILE A 1057 -5.52 26.59 23.00
C ILE A 1057 -4.16 26.29 23.61
N GLU A 1058 -3.06 26.87 23.09
CA GLU A 1058 -1.70 26.70 23.65
C GLU A 1058 -1.64 27.03 25.15
N GLN A 1059 -2.32 28.09 25.59
CA GLN A 1059 -2.40 28.44 27.02
C GLN A 1059 -3.17 27.42 27.86
N CYS A 1060 -4.14 26.71 27.28
CA CYS A 1060 -4.78 25.58 27.95
C CYS A 1060 -3.88 24.33 27.99
N LEU A 1061 -2.94 24.23 27.05
CA LEU A 1061 -2.00 23.11 26.93
C LEU A 1061 -0.70 23.29 27.74
N ALA A 1062 -0.42 24.49 28.25
CA ALA A 1062 0.87 24.83 28.85
C ALA A 1062 1.35 23.88 29.96
N ASP A 1063 0.42 23.23 30.67
CA ASP A 1063 0.70 22.28 31.76
C ASP A 1063 0.41 20.81 31.37
N SER A 1064 0.31 20.49 30.06
CA SER A 1064 -0.04 19.15 29.56
C SER A 1064 0.73 18.74 28.31
N ASP A 1065 1.42 17.60 28.39
CA ASP A 1065 2.06 16.95 27.23
C ASP A 1065 1.06 16.18 26.34
N SER A 1066 -0.21 16.11 26.76
CA SER A 1066 -1.27 15.34 26.09
C SER A 1066 -2.03 16.14 25.03
N GLY A 1067 -1.62 17.36 24.71
CA GLY A 1067 -2.26 18.18 23.68
C GLY A 1067 -1.27 18.79 22.68
N LEU A 1068 -1.74 19.03 21.46
CA LEU A 1068 -1.02 19.83 20.46
C LEU A 1068 -1.99 20.84 19.85
N ALA A 1069 -1.60 22.11 19.75
CA ALA A 1069 -2.37 23.12 19.02
C ALA A 1069 -1.84 23.22 17.59
N VAL A 1070 -2.73 23.14 16.61
CA VAL A 1070 -2.42 23.40 15.20
C VAL A 1070 -3.26 24.57 14.73
N ALA A 1071 -2.58 25.68 14.42
CA ALA A 1071 -3.20 26.87 13.86
C ALA A 1071 -3.70 26.60 12.44
N GLY A 1072 -4.87 27.14 12.10
CA GLY A 1072 -5.48 27.11 10.78
C GLY A 1072 -4.79 28.03 9.76
N LEU A 1073 -5.58 28.62 8.86
CA LEU A 1073 -5.04 29.55 7.87
C LEU A 1073 -4.55 30.84 8.53
N ARG A 1074 -3.80 31.64 7.75
CA ARG A 1074 -3.31 32.94 8.17
C ARG A 1074 -3.52 33.97 7.07
N ARG A 1075 -3.96 35.16 7.47
CA ARG A 1075 -4.17 36.30 6.59
C ARG A 1075 -2.87 36.62 5.84
N ASP A 1076 -3.03 37.04 4.59
CA ASP A 1076 -1.93 37.57 3.76
C ASP A 1076 -0.79 36.54 3.50
N GLU A 1077 -1.03 35.23 3.72
CA GLU A 1077 -0.14 34.10 3.42
C GLU A 1077 -0.83 33.15 2.40
N SER A 1078 -0.05 32.30 1.70
CA SER A 1078 -0.63 31.32 0.75
C SER A 1078 -1.46 30.26 1.48
N GLU A 1079 -2.70 30.09 1.04
CA GLU A 1079 -3.65 29.14 1.60
C GLU A 1079 -3.24 27.70 1.31
N THR A 1080 -2.69 27.42 0.11
CA THR A 1080 -2.23 26.06 -0.24
C THR A 1080 -0.98 25.67 0.55
N THR A 1081 -0.02 26.58 0.71
CA THR A 1081 1.17 26.32 1.54
C THR A 1081 0.76 26.03 2.97
N ARG A 1082 -0.12 26.86 3.53
CA ARG A 1082 -0.52 26.71 4.91
C ARG A 1082 -1.28 25.41 5.16
N LEU A 1083 -2.09 24.95 4.20
CA LEU A 1083 -2.73 23.64 4.26
C LEU A 1083 -1.72 22.49 4.19
N ALA A 1084 -0.71 22.58 3.31
CA ALA A 1084 0.37 21.61 3.24
C ALA A 1084 1.16 21.53 4.57
N GLU A 1085 1.46 22.68 5.19
CA GLU A 1085 2.08 22.76 6.51
C GLU A 1085 1.20 22.15 7.61
N ILE A 1086 -0.12 22.38 7.57
CA ILE A 1086 -1.07 21.76 8.50
C ILE A 1086 -1.01 20.24 8.36
N VAL A 1087 -1.06 19.70 7.13
CA VAL A 1087 -0.98 18.24 6.91
C VAL A 1087 0.36 17.68 7.38
N ALA A 1088 1.47 18.37 7.09
CA ALA A 1088 2.80 17.99 7.58
C ALA A 1088 2.82 17.94 9.13
N GLY A 1089 2.30 18.98 9.79
CA GLY A 1089 2.20 19.04 11.25
C GLY A 1089 1.31 17.96 11.85
N LEU A 1090 0.18 17.64 11.19
CA LEU A 1090 -0.71 16.55 11.61
C LEU A 1090 -0.04 15.18 11.49
N TYR A 1091 0.66 14.92 10.38
CA TYR A 1091 1.41 13.67 10.21
C TYR A 1091 2.54 13.52 11.24
N ALA A 1092 3.29 14.60 11.48
CA ALA A 1092 4.31 14.64 12.53
C ALA A 1092 3.72 14.50 13.94
N ALA A 1093 2.41 14.70 14.12
CA ALA A 1093 1.67 14.47 15.37
C ALA A 1093 0.98 13.09 15.43
N GLY A 1094 1.22 12.22 14.44
CA GLY A 1094 0.69 10.85 14.42
C GLY A 1094 -0.71 10.70 13.81
N VAL A 1095 -1.21 11.70 13.09
CA VAL A 1095 -2.44 11.62 12.29
C VAL A 1095 -2.08 11.14 10.89
N ASP A 1096 -2.78 10.15 10.33
CA ASP A 1096 -2.47 9.61 9.01
C ASP A 1096 -3.35 10.27 7.92
N PRO A 1097 -2.78 11.10 7.02
CA PRO A 1097 -3.50 11.63 5.87
C PRO A 1097 -3.76 10.55 4.82
N ASP A 1098 -4.76 10.74 3.96
CA ASP A 1098 -4.92 9.94 2.75
C ASP A 1098 -3.91 10.40 1.69
N TRP A 1099 -2.73 9.77 1.72
CA TRP A 1099 -1.65 10.04 0.78
C TRP A 1099 -2.02 9.75 -0.68
N THR A 1100 -3.02 8.90 -0.94
CA THR A 1100 -3.49 8.66 -2.32
C THR A 1100 -4.29 9.85 -2.84
N ALA A 1101 -4.98 10.58 -1.98
CA ALA A 1101 -5.67 11.80 -2.35
C ALA A 1101 -4.70 12.96 -2.65
N LEU A 1102 -3.59 13.06 -1.90
CA LEU A 1102 -2.55 14.08 -2.14
C LEU A 1102 -1.65 13.73 -3.34
N TYR A 1103 -1.28 12.46 -3.47
CA TYR A 1103 -0.39 11.95 -4.51
C TYR A 1103 -1.09 10.84 -5.31
N PRO A 1104 -2.02 11.18 -6.22
CA PRO A 1104 -2.82 10.20 -6.96
C PRO A 1104 -1.97 9.33 -7.88
N THR A 1105 -0.93 9.93 -8.48
CA THR A 1105 0.06 9.24 -9.31
C THR A 1105 1.29 8.87 -8.48
N LEU A 1106 1.86 7.70 -8.77
CA LEU A 1106 3.10 7.23 -8.16
C LEU A 1106 4.04 6.79 -9.28
N THR A 1107 5.11 7.54 -9.48
CA THR A 1107 6.24 7.18 -10.34
C THR A 1107 7.48 7.15 -9.46
N VAL A 1108 8.24 6.05 -9.51
CA VAL A 1108 9.42 5.85 -8.66
C VAL A 1108 10.67 6.34 -9.40
N PRO A 1109 11.38 7.38 -8.91
CA PRO A 1109 12.66 7.79 -9.47
C PRO A 1109 13.74 6.71 -9.36
N ASP A 1110 14.72 6.72 -10.27
CA ASP A 1110 15.82 5.73 -10.31
C ASP A 1110 16.64 5.64 -9.02
N GLU A 1111 16.78 6.75 -8.31
CA GLU A 1111 17.50 6.84 -7.05
C GLU A 1111 16.57 7.37 -5.94
N MET A 1112 16.40 6.58 -4.89
CA MET A 1112 15.65 6.92 -3.68
C MET A 1112 16.39 6.39 -2.45
N PRO A 1113 16.53 7.18 -1.37
CA PRO A 1113 17.04 6.65 -0.11
C PRO A 1113 16.14 5.52 0.43
N THR A 1114 16.78 4.47 0.94
CA THR A 1114 16.15 3.35 1.67
C THR A 1114 16.31 3.53 3.18
N TYR A 1115 15.72 2.63 3.97
CA TYR A 1115 15.82 2.67 5.42
C TYR A 1115 17.27 2.62 5.95
N PRO A 1116 17.70 3.57 6.81
CA PRO A 1116 19.05 3.58 7.39
C PRO A 1116 19.12 2.64 8.61
N TRP A 1117 19.59 1.41 8.38
CA TRP A 1117 19.69 0.34 9.38
C TRP A 1117 20.60 0.70 10.56
N GLN A 1118 20.10 0.55 11.80
CA GLN A 1118 20.88 0.79 13.03
C GLN A 1118 21.59 -0.48 13.48
N ARG A 1119 22.49 -0.95 12.62
CA ARG A 1119 23.15 -2.25 12.76
C ARG A 1119 23.98 -2.34 14.04
N ARG A 1120 23.83 -3.47 14.73
CA ARG A 1120 24.72 -3.86 15.83
C ARG A 1120 25.39 -5.18 15.50
N ARG A 1121 26.62 -5.33 15.99
CA ARG A 1121 27.34 -6.60 15.91
C ARG A 1121 26.53 -7.70 16.57
N THR A 1122 26.25 -8.74 15.80
CA THR A 1122 25.38 -9.86 16.14
C THR A 1122 26.09 -11.16 15.77
N TRP A 1123 26.52 -11.91 16.79
CA TRP A 1123 27.26 -13.16 16.61
C TRP A 1123 27.22 -14.01 17.87
N PHE A 1124 26.97 -15.33 17.75
CA PHE A 1124 26.97 -16.23 18.91
C PHE A 1124 28.29 -16.16 19.69
N THR A 1125 28.21 -16.31 21.01
CA THR A 1125 29.39 -16.40 21.88
C THR A 1125 29.93 -17.83 21.89
N PRO A 1126 31.19 -18.07 21.50
CA PRO A 1126 31.81 -19.39 21.61
C PRO A 1126 31.94 -19.83 23.08
N VAL A 1127 31.75 -21.11 23.35
CA VAL A 1127 32.05 -21.75 24.63
C VAL A 1127 33.48 -22.28 24.57
N GLU A 1128 34.34 -21.89 25.51
CA GLU A 1128 35.70 -22.46 25.63
C GLU A 1128 35.61 -23.98 25.83
N SER A 1129 36.18 -24.75 24.91
CA SER A 1129 36.16 -26.21 24.97
C SER A 1129 37.09 -26.73 26.07
N ALA A 1130 36.54 -27.15 27.21
CA ALA A 1130 37.20 -28.14 28.05
C ALA A 1130 37.20 -29.51 27.32
N PRO A 1131 38.21 -30.38 27.50
CA PRO A 1131 38.21 -31.71 26.90
C PRO A 1131 36.96 -32.47 27.34
N VAL A 1132 36.26 -33.08 26.37
CA VAL A 1132 35.06 -33.88 26.62
C VAL A 1132 35.46 -35.12 27.43
N ASP A 1133 35.26 -35.09 28.74
CA ASP A 1133 35.16 -36.29 29.55
C ASP A 1133 33.73 -36.85 29.41
N THR A 1134 33.62 -38.11 29.02
CA THR A 1134 32.35 -38.81 28.70
C THR A 1134 31.50 -39.16 29.93
N GLN A 1135 31.49 -38.30 30.95
CA GLN A 1135 30.52 -38.38 32.04
C GLN A 1135 29.55 -37.21 31.92
N VAL A 1136 28.30 -37.52 31.56
CA VAL A 1136 27.17 -36.57 31.64
C VAL A 1136 27.12 -36.01 33.07
N PRO A 1137 27.43 -34.72 33.30
CA PRO A 1137 27.20 -34.12 34.60
C PRO A 1137 25.70 -33.84 34.68
N ALA A 1138 25.04 -34.40 35.70
CA ALA A 1138 23.70 -33.94 36.07
C ALA A 1138 23.79 -32.43 36.36
N ALA A 1139 23.07 -31.62 35.59
CA ALA A 1139 23.01 -30.19 35.78
C ALA A 1139 22.54 -29.89 37.21
N SER A 1140 23.43 -29.31 38.02
CA SER A 1140 23.06 -28.74 39.31
C SER A 1140 22.46 -27.35 39.05
N PRO A 1141 21.25 -27.06 39.56
CA PRO A 1141 20.63 -25.76 39.36
C PRO A 1141 21.44 -24.69 40.09
N THR A 1142 21.92 -23.70 39.35
CA THR A 1142 22.53 -22.50 39.92
C THR A 1142 21.45 -21.70 40.63
N VAL A 1143 21.44 -21.77 41.96
CA VAL A 1143 20.56 -20.96 42.81
C VAL A 1143 21.06 -19.52 42.76
N VAL A 1144 20.40 -18.67 42.00
CA VAL A 1144 20.53 -17.22 42.14
C VAL A 1144 19.84 -16.83 43.45
N SER A 1145 20.64 -16.25 44.37
CA SER A 1145 20.22 -15.71 45.67
C SER A 1145 18.93 -14.90 45.58
N ALA A 1146 17.87 -15.38 46.26
CA ALA A 1146 16.58 -14.71 46.36
C ALA A 1146 16.61 -13.65 47.46
N THR A 1147 16.84 -12.39 47.08
CA THR A 1147 16.62 -11.22 47.96
C THR A 1147 15.73 -10.14 47.31
N GLY A 1148 15.12 -10.42 46.14
CA GLY A 1148 14.19 -9.50 45.44
C GLY A 1148 12.73 -9.98 45.48
N GLY A 1149 11.77 -9.07 45.33
CA GLY A 1149 10.34 -9.40 45.23
C GLY A 1149 10.00 -10.22 43.97
N LEU A 1150 8.75 -10.71 43.85
CA LEU A 1150 8.28 -11.50 42.70
C LEU A 1150 8.56 -10.79 41.36
N LEU A 1151 8.27 -9.49 41.29
CA LEU A 1151 8.51 -8.67 40.11
C LEU A 1151 9.99 -8.65 39.71
N ASP A 1152 10.92 -8.49 40.65
CA ASP A 1152 12.35 -8.43 40.33
C ASP A 1152 12.88 -9.79 39.86
N THR A 1153 12.41 -10.87 40.48
CA THR A 1153 12.78 -12.24 40.08
C THR A 1153 12.22 -12.60 38.71
N LEU A 1154 10.96 -12.24 38.43
CA LEU A 1154 10.32 -12.45 37.14
C LEU A 1154 10.99 -11.62 36.05
N THR A 1155 11.32 -10.35 36.34
CA THR A 1155 12.05 -9.47 35.42
C THR A 1155 13.42 -10.06 35.07
N ALA A 1156 14.12 -10.66 36.03
CA ALA A 1156 15.41 -11.33 35.79
C ALA A 1156 15.27 -12.57 34.90
N GLU A 1157 14.25 -13.41 35.11
CA GLU A 1157 13.99 -14.58 34.26
C GLU A 1157 13.62 -14.19 32.83
N LEU A 1158 12.79 -13.15 32.67
CA LEU A 1158 12.43 -12.59 31.37
C LEU A 1158 13.65 -11.99 30.66
N GLY A 1159 14.48 -11.25 31.39
CA GLY A 1159 15.74 -10.73 30.88
C GLY A 1159 16.68 -11.84 30.40
N ALA A 1160 16.81 -12.93 31.15
CA ALA A 1160 17.62 -14.08 30.75
C ALA A 1160 17.07 -14.79 29.50
N ALA A 1161 15.75 -14.95 29.40
CA ALA A 1161 15.12 -15.55 28.22
C ALA A 1161 15.33 -14.71 26.96
N LEU A 1162 15.22 -13.37 27.08
CA LEU A 1162 15.32 -12.42 25.96
C LEU A 1162 16.75 -11.94 25.67
N GLY A 1163 17.73 -12.25 26.52
CA GLY A 1163 19.10 -11.73 26.42
C GLY A 1163 19.20 -10.23 26.73
N LEU A 1164 18.33 -9.71 27.59
CA LEU A 1164 18.27 -8.30 27.97
C LEU A 1164 18.59 -8.11 29.46
N PRO A 1165 19.27 -7.03 29.86
CA PRO A 1165 19.42 -6.69 31.27
C PRO A 1165 18.05 -6.39 31.89
N ALA A 1166 17.83 -6.79 33.15
CA ALA A 1166 16.54 -6.69 33.82
C ALA A 1166 15.95 -5.26 33.81
N GLN A 1167 16.81 -4.23 33.83
CA GLN A 1167 16.39 -2.82 33.77
C GLN A 1167 15.74 -2.41 32.44
N ARG A 1168 15.96 -3.19 31.36
CA ARG A 1168 15.40 -2.95 30.03
C ARG A 1168 14.08 -3.69 29.77
N ILE A 1169 13.61 -4.51 30.72
CA ILE A 1169 12.31 -5.18 30.60
C ILE A 1169 11.22 -4.24 31.16
N PRO A 1170 10.30 -3.73 30.32
CA PRO A 1170 9.27 -2.80 30.76
C PRO A 1170 8.24 -3.51 31.64
N ARG A 1171 7.96 -2.95 32.82
CA ARG A 1171 7.04 -3.59 33.78
C ARG A 1171 5.58 -3.60 33.32
N ARG A 1172 5.18 -2.59 32.55
CA ARG A 1172 3.78 -2.30 32.17
C ARG A 1172 3.49 -2.39 30.67
N ARG A 1173 4.50 -2.73 29.86
CA ARG A 1173 4.30 -2.91 28.41
C ARG A 1173 4.28 -4.40 28.08
N PRO A 1174 3.51 -4.81 27.06
CA PRO A 1174 3.54 -6.18 26.55
C PRO A 1174 4.96 -6.62 26.20
N LEU A 1175 5.31 -7.87 26.53
CA LEU A 1175 6.65 -8.40 26.27
C LEU A 1175 7.00 -8.48 24.77
N ARG A 1176 6.00 -8.60 23.88
CA ARG A 1176 6.22 -8.53 22.43
C ARG A 1176 6.91 -7.24 21.98
N ASP A 1177 6.71 -6.13 22.71
CA ASP A 1177 7.31 -4.82 22.39
C ASP A 1177 8.83 -4.81 22.63
N VAL A 1178 9.38 -5.81 23.34
CA VAL A 1178 10.82 -5.99 23.57
C VAL A 1178 11.38 -7.25 22.91
N GLY A 1179 10.72 -7.74 21.86
CA GLY A 1179 11.19 -8.86 21.06
C GLY A 1179 10.89 -10.23 21.66
N CYS A 1180 9.87 -10.33 22.53
CA CYS A 1180 9.33 -11.63 22.93
C CYS A 1180 8.48 -12.20 21.79
N ASP A 1181 9.04 -13.18 21.09
CA ASP A 1181 8.38 -13.92 20.03
C ASP A 1181 7.70 -15.19 20.56
N SER A 1182 7.05 -15.95 19.69
CA SER A 1182 6.35 -17.19 20.11
C SER A 1182 7.30 -18.20 20.74
N LEU A 1183 8.58 -18.18 20.37
CA LEU A 1183 9.59 -19.08 20.90
C LEU A 1183 10.04 -18.68 22.31
N ALA A 1184 10.39 -17.41 22.49
CA ALA A 1184 10.68 -16.83 23.80
C ALA A 1184 9.48 -17.02 24.73
N ALA A 1185 8.25 -16.85 24.25
CA ALA A 1185 7.05 -17.09 25.03
C ALA A 1185 6.89 -18.55 25.49
N VAL A 1186 7.31 -19.54 24.66
CA VAL A 1186 7.34 -20.95 25.06
C VAL A 1186 8.42 -21.20 26.11
N GLU A 1187 9.62 -20.63 25.95
CA GLU A 1187 10.70 -20.73 26.94
C GLU A 1187 10.32 -20.06 28.27
N ILE A 1188 9.80 -18.83 28.22
CA ILE A 1188 9.32 -18.07 29.37
C ILE A 1188 8.22 -18.83 30.09
N ARG A 1189 7.24 -19.37 29.35
CA ARG A 1189 6.21 -20.23 29.94
C ARG A 1189 6.84 -21.42 30.68
N ALA A 1190 7.77 -22.13 30.05
CA ALA A 1190 8.43 -23.28 30.66
C ALA A 1190 9.21 -22.89 31.93
N ARG A 1191 9.90 -21.74 31.92
CA ARG A 1191 10.57 -21.18 33.10
C ARG A 1191 9.58 -20.81 34.20
N ILE A 1192 8.45 -20.19 33.84
CA ILE A 1192 7.41 -19.80 34.80
C ILE A 1192 6.80 -21.03 35.46
N GLU A 1193 6.45 -22.04 34.66
CA GLU A 1193 5.90 -23.31 35.13
C GLU A 1193 6.92 -24.06 36.00
N GLN A 1194 8.18 -24.12 35.58
CA GLN A 1194 9.25 -24.78 36.34
C GLN A 1194 9.52 -24.10 37.69
N ARG A 1195 9.50 -22.76 37.73
CA ARG A 1195 9.90 -22.00 38.93
C ARG A 1195 8.75 -21.71 39.89
N TRP A 1196 7.55 -21.45 39.37
CA TRP A 1196 6.38 -21.05 40.17
C TRP A 1196 5.17 -21.99 40.03
N GLY A 1197 5.26 -23.07 39.24
CA GLY A 1197 4.16 -24.04 39.07
C GLY A 1197 2.92 -23.47 38.40
N THR A 1198 3.00 -22.26 37.84
CA THR A 1198 1.86 -21.56 37.23
C THR A 1198 1.77 -21.91 35.76
N GLN A 1199 0.64 -22.44 35.33
CA GLN A 1199 0.39 -22.69 33.91
C GLN A 1199 -0.22 -21.46 33.25
N ILE A 1200 0.50 -20.90 32.27
CA ILE A 1200 0.09 -19.76 31.45
C ILE A 1200 0.20 -20.18 29.98
N SER A 1201 -0.74 -19.78 29.13
CA SER A 1201 -0.62 -20.04 27.69
C SER A 1201 0.47 -19.17 27.06
N SER A 1202 1.20 -19.68 26.06
CA SER A 1202 2.25 -18.88 25.38
C SER A 1202 1.68 -17.63 24.70
N SER A 1203 0.45 -17.70 24.19
CA SER A 1203 -0.30 -16.54 23.67
C SER A 1203 -0.56 -15.47 24.73
N ALA A 1204 -0.84 -15.88 25.97
CA ALA A 1204 -1.01 -14.94 27.07
C ALA A 1204 0.32 -14.31 27.48
N VAL A 1205 1.42 -15.07 27.48
CA VAL A 1205 2.77 -14.54 27.76
C VAL A 1205 3.17 -13.45 26.75
N LEU A 1206 2.86 -13.63 25.46
CA LEU A 1206 3.17 -12.65 24.41
C LEU A 1206 2.50 -11.28 24.62
N ALA A 1207 1.22 -11.30 25.03
CA ALA A 1207 0.41 -10.09 25.20
C ALA A 1207 0.59 -9.45 26.59
N ALA A 1208 1.15 -10.18 27.55
CA ALA A 1208 1.27 -9.76 28.94
C ALA A 1208 2.49 -8.87 29.19
N SER A 1209 2.36 -7.96 30.14
CA SER A 1209 3.46 -7.26 30.79
C SER A 1209 4.04 -8.07 31.97
N VAL A 1210 5.13 -7.58 32.56
CA VAL A 1210 5.69 -8.20 33.78
C VAL A 1210 4.68 -8.15 34.93
N GLU A 1211 3.93 -7.05 35.05
CA GLU A 1211 2.89 -6.89 36.06
C GLU A 1211 1.74 -7.89 35.86
N ASP A 1212 1.28 -8.08 34.60
CA ASP A 1212 0.21 -9.05 34.28
C ASP A 1212 0.64 -10.49 34.60
N LEU A 1213 1.90 -10.84 34.28
CA LEU A 1213 2.45 -12.17 34.59
C LEU A 1213 2.64 -12.37 36.10
N ALA A 1214 3.07 -11.34 36.82
CA ALA A 1214 3.19 -11.40 38.28
C ALA A 1214 1.81 -11.55 38.95
N GLU A 1215 0.78 -10.87 38.43
CA GLU A 1215 -0.60 -11.03 38.87
C GLU A 1215 -1.08 -12.46 38.61
N ALA A 1216 -0.84 -13.02 37.43
CA ALA A 1216 -1.18 -14.40 37.09
C ALA A 1216 -0.51 -15.43 38.01
N ILE A 1217 0.77 -15.23 38.36
CA ILE A 1217 1.51 -16.09 39.31
C ILE A 1217 0.98 -15.94 40.74
N THR A 1218 0.49 -14.75 41.09
CA THR A 1218 -0.02 -14.48 42.45
C THR A 1218 -1.44 -15.04 42.62
N THR A 1219 -2.28 -14.92 41.60
CA THR A 1219 -3.67 -15.43 41.60
C THR A 1219 -3.77 -16.95 41.42
N SER A 1220 -2.75 -17.59 40.84
CA SER A 1220 -2.68 -19.06 40.68
C SER A 1220 -2.21 -19.80 41.94
N ARG A 1221 -1.66 -19.09 42.95
CA ARG A 1221 -1.24 -19.71 44.21
C ARG A 1221 -2.46 -20.09 45.06
N PRO A 1222 -2.66 -21.38 45.41
CA PRO A 1222 -3.64 -21.74 46.41
C PRO A 1222 -3.20 -21.18 47.76
N ASP A 1223 -4.16 -20.63 48.51
CA ASP A 1223 -4.01 -20.10 49.85
C ASP A 1223 -3.35 -21.15 50.77
N THR A 1224 -2.03 -21.08 50.95
CA THR A 1224 -1.34 -21.86 51.98
C THR A 1224 -1.53 -21.16 53.32
N GLY A 1225 -2.74 -21.29 53.86
CA GLY A 1225 -3.03 -20.95 55.24
C GLY A 1225 -2.13 -21.74 56.19
N GLY A 1226 -1.35 -21.01 57.00
CA GLY A 1226 -0.88 -21.40 58.32
C GLY A 1226 0.01 -22.64 58.45
N ARG A 1227 1.33 -22.43 58.49
CA ARG A 1227 2.21 -23.18 59.41
C ARG A 1227 3.07 -22.23 60.23
N LYS A 1228 2.77 -22.26 61.52
CA LYS A 1228 3.45 -21.62 62.65
C LYS A 1228 4.97 -21.68 62.55
N GLU A 1229 5.56 -20.56 62.94
CA GLU A 1229 6.85 -20.46 63.62
C GLU A 1229 7.08 -21.67 64.55
N MET A 1230 8.23 -22.32 64.40
CA MET A 1230 8.97 -22.85 65.54
C MET A 1230 10.44 -22.50 65.35
N GLU A 1231 10.96 -21.85 66.40
CA GLU A 1231 12.31 -21.36 66.62
C GLU A 1231 13.37 -22.46 66.52
N GLY A 1232 14.58 -22.06 66.11
CA GLY A 1232 15.80 -22.87 66.07
C GLY A 1232 16.88 -22.22 65.23
#